data_AF-A0A9P5MXZ3-F1
#
_entry.id   AF-A0A9P5MXZ3-F1
#
_cell.length_a   1.000
_cell.length_b   1.000
_cell.length_c   1.000
_cell.angle_alpha   90.00
_cell.angle_beta   90.00
_cell.angle_gamma   90.00
#
_symmetry.space_group_name_H-M   'P 1'
#
loop_
_entity.id
_entity.type
_entity.pdbx_description
1 polymer ?
#
loop_
_entity_poly.entity_id
_entity_poly.type
_entity_poly.pdbx_seq_one_letter_code
_entity_poly.pdbx_strand_id
1 'polypeptide(L)'
;MVHASPDAALYHLLQSLPPRPFQKDELDRLVSEVLQDTPSKSSLDVRRGQWELALKNEIFTLAMKEGRALSDPDTTYYDELEDRLELVLTFTEQDVCEQAFPFAILQDLLEMQTISSCSHIFSWIESRASRLTVGMVPQKGKALVLLRTLNDLLRRLSKMGSNTIFCGRILTFLSGVFPLGERSGVNLRGEYGPMWDTVQFFREEGAQDEKADDRAEVKTEEAMAVDGQPPEKSAVSKPATDTIEKKEGKSVICIFSAGTQHVLDFYNTFWSLQLPFSKPSLFASPQTFGEFQEAVNKVLPVIKEATVKERALTGSRTVMTGAAAANPFKRKREAEAAGEQTPGKEYFFAKFLTSPDLLDLELADTHFRRQFLFQLLVLLHHLQTFTKEAKTSWISPRNRSLQMEFTLEGDAMQWVSETIVRAHEELRQTAPAGRVFADAVVGVLERERNWVRWKNDLCSPFDREPEPGSTLEERTHTTREEMCAVPEEWPHALGSAPLTEIWEMGYRDLWDIQNPFQPGDVKDFVKKIKIEDNRIEMRKKTLARQAERIATARAKAVAAVTGTSMTQETTIEQAKPSAPATATGSPLHPSLPAKPGSASPSKTSESAQAQPTPTATTPTPVPTPIERVPTPVPPATPPITTPPDEQILKLEENKQRWAWLALRTARDQHLAQFAKIGVGDVVALAAEIEREREARENAAAQEHIASWRVLVTGGAGYIGSHVVFALQETRRYKVVSIDNFHNSYPKAFSRLEEIARSALPPDATETEKESTVIDAYRCDLTNPADVRAVFEKYGKGGIWGVVHIAAYKAVGESTEIPVTYYHNNVTATIYLLQIMSEFDCTRLVYSSSATVYGTPPVVPIPETTRLKADSPYGQSKVMCESIIQDLAQAEPRWRAISLRYFNPAGAHPSGLIGEDPRGRPGNLLPLLAHMAIGRVKESTLQVFGNDYPTPDGTCVRDYLHVLDLASGHLLALDALAPGSTAFDNCTTPARFKAYNLGRGQGFSVLQILEAMRKATGFDYRYNIIGRRRGDVPDLTADPTLAEEELGFRAKKDLTTMCRDLWNWQTKNPGGYGMD
;
A
#
# COMPACT_ATOMS: atom_id res chain seq x y z
N MET A 1 69.95 8.10 11.28
CA MET A 1 68.59 7.57 11.09
C MET A 1 68.56 6.86 9.75
N VAL A 2 68.16 5.60 9.71
CA VAL A 2 67.94 4.86 8.46
C VAL A 2 66.48 5.07 8.08
N HIS A 3 66.20 5.49 6.85
CA HIS A 3 64.83 5.55 6.36
C HIS A 3 64.30 4.13 6.24
N ALA A 4 63.16 3.82 6.87
CA ALA A 4 62.51 2.52 6.71
C ALA A 4 62.11 2.31 5.24
N SER A 5 62.20 1.07 4.74
CA SER A 5 61.53 0.71 3.49
C SER A 5 60.01 0.64 3.73
N PRO A 6 59.18 0.88 2.70
CA PRO A 6 57.74 0.69 2.80
C PRO A 6 57.34 -0.69 3.35
N ASP A 7 58.08 -1.75 3.01
CA ASP A 7 57.84 -3.11 3.53
C ASP A 7 58.06 -3.21 5.05
N ALA A 8 59.12 -2.58 5.57
CA ALA A 8 59.42 -2.57 7.00
C ALA A 8 58.43 -1.70 7.79
N ALA A 9 57.99 -0.58 7.20
CA ALA A 9 56.96 0.30 7.75
C ALA A 9 55.58 -0.38 7.76
N LEU A 10 55.21 -1.09 6.69
CA LEU A 10 53.99 -1.90 6.60
C LEU A 10 54.00 -3.05 7.62
N TYR A 11 55.13 -3.74 7.81
CA TYR A 11 55.26 -4.79 8.81
C TYR A 11 55.03 -4.28 10.23
N HIS A 12 55.56 -3.10 10.57
CA HIS A 12 55.30 -2.45 11.87
C HIS A 12 53.83 -2.04 12.01
N LEU A 13 53.22 -1.48 10.95
CA LEU A 13 51.81 -1.10 10.94
C LEU A 13 50.90 -2.30 11.24
N LEU A 14 51.14 -3.45 10.57
CA LEU A 14 50.41 -4.70 10.77
C LEU A 14 50.52 -5.25 12.20
N GLN A 15 51.65 -5.01 12.90
CA GLN A 15 51.81 -5.38 14.32
C GLN A 15 51.12 -4.40 15.29
N SER A 16 50.80 -3.19 14.84
CA SER A 16 50.16 -2.14 15.65
C SER A 16 48.64 -1.99 15.42
N LEU A 17 48.04 -2.88 14.61
CA LEU A 17 46.60 -2.87 14.36
C LEU A 17 45.78 -3.11 15.65
N PRO A 18 44.74 -2.31 15.93
CA PRO A 18 43.89 -2.50 17.10
C PRO A 18 42.95 -3.71 16.93
N PRO A 19 42.35 -4.24 18.02
CA PRO A 19 41.46 -5.40 17.93
C PRO A 19 40.19 -5.09 17.11
N ARG A 20 39.74 -6.08 16.34
CA ARG A 20 38.51 -6.02 15.53
C ARG A 20 37.27 -5.75 16.41
N PRO A 21 36.29 -4.94 15.95
CA PRO A 21 36.24 -4.21 14.67
C PRO A 21 36.98 -2.86 14.72
N PHE A 22 37.65 -2.51 13.61
CA PHE A 22 38.37 -1.24 13.47
C PHE A 22 37.43 -0.02 13.51
N GLN A 23 37.79 0.99 14.29
CA GLN A 23 37.25 2.34 14.14
C GLN A 23 38.02 3.06 13.04
N LYS A 24 37.32 3.70 12.07
CA LYS A 24 37.96 4.31 10.90
C LYS A 24 38.99 5.36 11.30
N ASP A 25 38.61 6.30 12.17
CA ASP A 25 39.44 7.46 12.51
C ASP A 25 40.79 7.07 13.15
N GLU A 26 40.82 5.96 13.89
CA GLU A 26 42.04 5.41 14.49
C GLU A 26 42.94 4.71 13.46
N LEU A 27 42.35 4.03 12.47
CA LEU A 27 43.10 3.45 11.36
C LEU A 27 43.67 4.54 10.44
N ASP A 28 42.89 5.59 10.14
CA ASP A 28 43.35 6.77 9.41
C ASP A 28 44.51 7.46 10.13
N ARG A 29 44.46 7.57 11.46
CA ARG A 29 45.54 8.11 12.31
C ARG A 29 46.82 7.28 12.20
N LEU A 30 46.73 5.96 12.39
CA LEU A 30 47.89 5.06 12.33
C LEU A 30 48.55 5.05 10.93
N VAL A 31 47.75 5.06 9.86
CA VAL A 31 48.26 5.19 8.48
C VAL A 31 48.93 6.56 8.29
N SER A 32 48.33 7.65 8.78
CA SER A 32 48.89 9.00 8.70
C SER A 32 50.24 9.14 9.42
N GLU A 33 50.41 8.47 10.56
CA GLU A 33 51.66 8.44 11.33
C GLU A 33 52.76 7.68 10.57
N VAL A 34 52.47 6.49 10.06
CA VAL A 34 53.42 5.69 9.26
C VAL A 34 53.85 6.40 7.95
N LEU A 35 52.95 7.18 7.34
CA LEU A 35 53.27 7.99 6.16
C LEU A 35 54.17 9.19 6.47
N GLN A 36 54.12 9.73 7.69
CA GLN A 36 55.02 10.79 8.17
C GLN A 36 56.40 10.24 8.52
N ASP A 37 56.45 9.08 9.19
CA ASP A 37 57.70 8.38 9.56
C ASP A 37 58.46 7.75 8.36
N THR A 38 57.81 7.68 7.19
CA THR A 38 58.43 7.20 5.93
C THR A 38 58.66 8.33 4.89
N PRO A 39 59.50 9.36 5.18
CA PRO A 39 59.77 10.43 4.23
C PRO A 39 60.78 10.00 3.15
N SER A 40 60.28 9.76 1.93
CA SER A 40 61.11 9.50 0.74
C SER A 40 61.49 10.79 0.00
N LYS A 41 62.63 10.76 -0.70
CA LYS A 41 63.08 11.81 -1.64
C LYS A 41 62.69 11.52 -3.11
N SER A 42 61.95 10.45 -3.37
CA SER A 42 61.46 10.09 -4.70
C SER A 42 60.31 11.00 -5.16
N SER A 43 59.97 10.97 -6.45
CA SER A 43 58.71 11.54 -6.93
C SER A 43 57.50 10.83 -6.32
N LEU A 44 56.34 11.50 -6.35
CA LEU A 44 55.08 10.98 -5.80
C LEU A 44 54.67 9.67 -6.48
N ASP A 45 54.81 9.55 -7.79
CA ASP A 45 54.40 8.35 -8.53
C ASP A 45 55.31 7.14 -8.24
N VAL A 46 56.61 7.38 -7.98
CA VAL A 46 57.52 6.33 -7.51
C VAL A 46 57.20 5.92 -6.07
N ARG A 47 56.81 6.88 -5.21
CA ARG A 47 56.34 6.57 -3.84
C ARG A 47 55.04 5.76 -3.87
N ARG A 48 54.09 6.11 -4.75
CA ARG A 48 52.84 5.37 -4.98
C ARG A 48 53.12 3.92 -5.36
N GLY A 49 53.87 3.69 -6.44
CA GLY A 49 54.19 2.35 -6.92
C GLY A 49 54.96 1.49 -5.91
N GLN A 50 55.76 2.10 -5.03
CA GLN A 50 56.43 1.39 -3.92
C GLN A 50 55.44 0.89 -2.85
N TRP A 51 54.48 1.72 -2.43
CA TRP A 51 53.45 1.32 -1.46
C TRP A 51 52.46 0.31 -2.04
N GLU A 52 52.06 0.48 -3.30
CA GLU A 52 51.21 -0.47 -4.02
C GLU A 52 51.88 -1.85 -4.14
N LEU A 53 53.18 -1.89 -4.46
CA LEU A 53 53.95 -3.13 -4.52
C LEU A 53 54.07 -3.81 -3.13
N ALA A 54 54.36 -3.05 -2.07
CA ALA A 54 54.46 -3.58 -0.71
C ALA A 54 53.13 -4.20 -0.23
N LEU A 55 52.02 -3.47 -0.39
CA LEU A 55 50.67 -3.93 -0.04
C LEU A 55 50.27 -5.18 -0.87
N LYS A 56 50.56 -5.18 -2.17
CA LYS A 56 50.28 -6.32 -3.06
C LYS A 56 51.07 -7.57 -2.68
N ASN A 57 52.35 -7.42 -2.34
CA ASN A 57 53.21 -8.54 -1.95
C ASN A 57 52.77 -9.21 -0.65
N GLU A 58 52.38 -8.43 0.38
CA GLU A 58 51.84 -8.98 1.64
C GLU A 58 50.52 -9.73 1.38
N ILE A 59 49.59 -9.13 0.65
CA ILE A 59 48.30 -9.74 0.32
C ILE A 59 48.47 -11.06 -0.45
N PHE A 60 49.38 -11.11 -1.43
CA PHE A 60 49.66 -12.34 -2.18
C PHE A 60 50.41 -13.39 -1.35
N THR A 61 51.30 -12.97 -0.45
CA THR A 61 51.99 -13.86 0.50
C THR A 61 51.01 -14.50 1.48
N LEU A 62 49.97 -13.76 1.89
CA LEU A 62 48.85 -14.30 2.64
C LEU A 62 47.98 -15.22 1.78
N ALA A 63 47.59 -14.80 0.56
CA ALA A 63 46.71 -15.55 -0.33
C ALA A 63 47.22 -16.96 -0.69
N MET A 64 48.55 -17.15 -0.78
CA MET A 64 49.19 -18.47 -0.96
C MET A 64 48.90 -19.48 0.18
N LYS A 65 48.39 -19.03 1.34
CA LYS A 65 48.03 -19.89 2.47
C LYS A 65 46.61 -20.50 2.36
N GLU A 66 45.76 -20.03 1.44
CA GLU A 66 44.34 -20.40 1.30
C GLU A 66 44.09 -21.92 1.41
N GLY A 67 44.86 -22.73 0.67
CA GLY A 67 44.66 -24.19 0.63
C GLY A 67 44.85 -24.90 1.97
N ARG A 68 45.53 -24.28 2.95
CA ARG A 68 45.60 -24.76 4.34
C ARG A 68 44.41 -24.27 5.15
N ALA A 69 44.03 -23.00 5.00
CA ALA A 69 42.88 -22.40 5.67
C ALA A 69 41.56 -23.12 5.34
N LEU A 70 41.35 -23.53 4.09
CA LEU A 70 40.18 -24.30 3.66
C LEU A 70 40.05 -25.69 4.32
N SER A 71 41.10 -26.17 5.00
CA SER A 71 41.09 -27.45 5.73
C SER A 71 40.84 -27.28 7.24
N ASP A 72 40.75 -26.05 7.74
CA ASP A 72 40.70 -25.71 9.17
C ASP A 72 39.45 -24.86 9.48
N PRO A 73 38.50 -25.34 10.30
CA PRO A 73 37.25 -24.62 10.56
C PRO A 73 37.45 -23.33 11.38
N ASP A 74 38.52 -23.20 12.15
CA ASP A 74 38.77 -22.07 13.07
C ASP A 74 39.89 -21.14 12.53
N THR A 75 39.95 -20.96 11.20
CA THR A 75 41.06 -20.27 10.53
C THR A 75 41.02 -18.74 10.61
N THR A 76 42.12 -18.12 11.06
CA THR A 76 42.34 -16.66 11.06
C THR A 76 42.57 -16.06 9.67
N TYR A 77 42.67 -16.88 8.62
CA TYR A 77 43.05 -16.46 7.26
C TYR A 77 42.15 -15.35 6.70
N TYR A 78 40.83 -15.46 6.89
CA TYR A 78 39.89 -14.47 6.36
C TYR A 78 39.93 -13.16 7.16
N ASP A 79 40.10 -13.22 8.48
CA ASP A 79 40.34 -12.03 9.31
C ASP A 79 41.62 -11.31 8.87
N GLU A 80 42.74 -12.04 8.79
CA GLU A 80 44.03 -11.51 8.34
C GLU A 80 43.93 -10.86 6.94
N LEU A 81 43.16 -11.44 6.02
CA LEU A 81 43.01 -10.95 4.65
C LEU A 81 42.18 -9.67 4.59
N GLU A 82 41.06 -9.63 5.31
CA GLU A 82 40.25 -8.42 5.46
C GLU A 82 41.06 -7.26 6.05
N ASP A 83 41.92 -7.52 7.05
CA ASP A 83 42.77 -6.47 7.66
C ASP A 83 43.67 -5.77 6.62
N ARG A 84 44.26 -6.53 5.68
CA ARG A 84 45.07 -5.94 4.59
C ARG A 84 44.20 -5.22 3.56
N LEU A 85 42.97 -5.67 3.33
CA LEU A 85 42.03 -4.99 2.43
C LEU A 85 41.52 -3.66 3.03
N GLU A 86 41.34 -3.56 4.35
CA GLU A 86 41.09 -2.27 5.03
C GLU A 86 42.26 -1.30 4.88
N LEU A 87 43.51 -1.79 5.00
CA LEU A 87 44.69 -0.97 4.75
C LEU A 87 44.74 -0.50 3.30
N VAL A 88 44.49 -1.36 2.32
CA VAL A 88 44.42 -0.97 0.89
C VAL A 88 43.34 0.09 0.64
N LEU A 89 42.15 -0.01 1.24
CA LEU A 89 41.14 1.06 1.17
C LEU A 89 41.67 2.37 1.77
N THR A 90 42.28 2.31 2.95
CA THR A 90 42.67 3.51 3.72
C THR A 90 43.84 4.25 3.06
N PHE A 91 44.83 3.52 2.52
CA PHE A 91 45.90 4.11 1.70
C PHE A 91 45.38 4.72 0.38
N THR A 92 44.30 4.20 -0.20
CA THR A 92 43.63 4.80 -1.37
C THR A 92 42.74 6.00 -1.00
N GLU A 93 42.08 5.98 0.16
CA GLU A 93 41.29 7.12 0.66
C GLU A 93 42.17 8.33 1.05
N GLN A 94 43.45 8.10 1.38
CA GLN A 94 44.46 9.14 1.62
C GLN A 94 45.29 9.50 0.36
N ASP A 95 44.83 9.11 -0.85
CA ASP A 95 45.47 9.35 -2.16
C ASP A 95 46.95 8.90 -2.30
N VAL A 96 47.41 7.98 -1.44
CA VAL A 96 48.76 7.38 -1.52
C VAL A 96 48.83 6.36 -2.66
N CYS A 97 47.79 5.54 -2.81
CA CYS A 97 47.61 4.56 -3.88
C CYS A 97 46.65 5.09 -4.97
N GLU A 98 46.70 4.54 -6.18
CA GLU A 98 45.77 4.90 -7.25
C GLU A 98 44.32 4.55 -6.85
N GLN A 99 43.38 5.42 -7.20
CA GLN A 99 41.94 5.20 -6.99
C GLN A 99 41.40 3.91 -7.64
N ALA A 100 42.12 3.29 -8.59
CA ALA A 100 41.78 1.97 -9.15
C ALA A 100 42.44 0.78 -8.43
N PHE A 101 43.47 1.00 -7.60
CA PHE A 101 44.29 -0.05 -6.99
C PHE A 101 43.50 -1.09 -6.17
N PRO A 102 42.50 -0.73 -5.32
CA PRO A 102 41.70 -1.73 -4.61
C PRO A 102 40.97 -2.69 -5.54
N PHE A 103 40.49 -2.21 -6.69
CA PHE A 103 39.79 -3.05 -7.67
C PHE A 103 40.72 -3.99 -8.43
N ALA A 104 41.97 -3.58 -8.67
CA ALA A 104 43.00 -4.46 -9.23
C ALA A 104 43.38 -5.59 -8.25
N ILE A 105 43.57 -5.27 -6.97
CA ILE A 105 43.83 -6.28 -5.92
C ILE A 105 42.66 -7.25 -5.76
N LEU A 106 41.42 -6.75 -5.76
CA LEU A 106 40.22 -7.60 -5.71
C LEU A 106 40.06 -8.45 -6.98
N GLN A 107 40.44 -7.95 -8.17
CA GLN A 107 40.44 -8.76 -9.39
C GLN A 107 41.42 -9.93 -9.27
N ASP A 108 42.69 -9.65 -8.97
CA ASP A 108 43.72 -10.68 -8.86
C ASP A 108 43.36 -11.72 -7.78
N LEU A 109 42.89 -11.28 -6.59
CA LEU A 109 42.44 -12.18 -5.53
C LEU A 109 41.27 -13.06 -5.96
N LEU A 110 40.22 -12.49 -6.55
CA LEU A 110 39.05 -13.28 -6.98
C LEU A 110 39.41 -14.26 -8.11
N GLU A 111 40.34 -13.92 -9.00
CA GLU A 111 40.84 -14.82 -10.04
C GLU A 111 41.69 -15.97 -9.47
N MET A 112 42.57 -15.69 -8.50
CA MET A 112 43.47 -16.68 -7.89
C MET A 112 42.81 -17.63 -6.89
N GLN A 113 41.78 -17.19 -6.17
CA GLN A 113 41.18 -17.93 -5.04
C GLN A 113 40.08 -18.92 -5.47
N THR A 114 39.77 -19.88 -4.59
CA THR A 114 38.66 -20.83 -4.78
C THR A 114 37.29 -20.16 -4.66
N ILE A 115 36.25 -20.82 -5.21
CA ILE A 115 34.85 -20.35 -5.13
C ILE A 115 34.38 -20.13 -3.69
N SER A 116 34.85 -20.93 -2.73
CA SER A 116 34.49 -20.78 -1.32
C SER A 116 35.05 -19.47 -0.76
N SER A 117 36.36 -19.24 -0.90
CA SER A 117 37.02 -18.00 -0.47
C SER A 117 36.49 -16.77 -1.19
N CYS A 118 36.14 -16.89 -2.49
CA CYS A 118 35.48 -15.81 -3.23
C CYS A 118 34.15 -15.38 -2.57
N SER A 119 33.40 -16.30 -1.96
CA SER A 119 32.16 -15.95 -1.22
C SER A 119 32.45 -15.19 0.09
N HIS A 120 33.56 -15.48 0.76
CA HIS A 120 34.02 -14.72 1.93
C HIS A 120 34.52 -13.32 1.51
N ILE A 121 35.42 -13.23 0.54
CA ILE A 121 35.94 -11.97 -0.02
C ILE A 121 34.78 -11.09 -0.52
N PHE A 122 33.77 -11.68 -1.16
CA PHE A 122 32.59 -10.93 -1.61
C PHE A 122 31.72 -10.42 -0.45
N SER A 123 31.71 -11.10 0.71
CA SER A 123 31.03 -10.61 1.92
C SER A 123 31.71 -9.34 2.46
N TRP A 124 33.04 -9.27 2.40
CA TRP A 124 33.75 -8.03 2.70
C TRP A 124 33.42 -6.91 1.69
N ILE A 125 33.38 -7.21 0.38
CA ILE A 125 32.98 -6.25 -0.68
C ILE A 125 31.57 -5.68 -0.42
N GLU A 126 30.58 -6.53 -0.11
CA GLU A 126 29.22 -6.10 0.28
C GLU A 126 29.29 -5.16 1.51
N SER A 127 30.07 -5.54 2.54
CA SER A 127 30.21 -4.76 3.79
C SER A 127 30.97 -3.42 3.65
N ARG A 128 31.64 -3.19 2.51
CA ARG A 128 32.41 -1.96 2.19
C ARG A 128 31.94 -1.26 0.93
N ALA A 129 30.76 -1.63 0.41
CA ALA A 129 30.16 -1.04 -0.79
C ALA A 129 30.21 0.50 -0.78
N SER A 130 29.79 1.13 0.32
CA SER A 130 29.72 2.59 0.47
C SER A 130 31.07 3.32 0.49
N ARG A 131 32.19 2.63 0.76
CA ARG A 131 33.56 3.18 0.62
C ARG A 131 34.09 2.94 -0.79
N LEU A 132 33.92 1.71 -1.30
CA LEU A 132 34.36 1.33 -2.65
C LEU A 132 33.70 2.18 -3.75
N THR A 133 32.42 2.53 -3.62
CA THR A 133 31.69 3.31 -4.65
C THR A 133 31.92 4.82 -4.63
N VAL A 134 32.68 5.37 -3.67
CA VAL A 134 32.95 6.82 -3.62
C VAL A 134 33.67 7.28 -4.89
N GLY A 135 33.07 8.27 -5.57
CA GLY A 135 33.58 8.80 -6.84
C GLY A 135 33.44 7.86 -8.03
N MET A 136 32.65 6.78 -7.94
CA MET A 136 32.36 5.92 -9.10
C MET A 136 31.51 6.67 -10.13
N VAL A 137 32.04 6.81 -11.34
CA VAL A 137 31.31 7.36 -12.50
C VAL A 137 30.90 6.21 -13.43
N PRO A 138 29.60 6.08 -13.76
CA PRO A 138 29.09 5.26 -14.86
C PRO A 138 30.03 5.17 -16.08
N GLN A 139 30.24 3.95 -16.58
CA GLN A 139 31.07 3.66 -17.77
C GLN A 139 32.54 4.13 -17.73
N LYS A 140 33.13 4.48 -16.57
CA LYS A 140 34.55 4.89 -16.46
C LYS A 140 35.26 4.37 -15.20
N GLY A 141 36.59 4.26 -15.28
CA GLY A 141 37.47 3.99 -14.13
C GLY A 141 37.06 2.78 -13.29
N LYS A 142 37.01 2.99 -11.95
CA LYS A 142 36.55 2.03 -10.92
C LYS A 142 35.37 1.15 -11.38
N ALA A 143 34.34 1.77 -11.99
CA ALA A 143 33.11 1.11 -12.37
C ALA A 143 33.31 0.02 -13.45
N LEU A 144 34.18 0.27 -14.45
CA LEU A 144 34.45 -0.71 -15.50
C LEU A 144 35.29 -1.89 -15.01
N VAL A 145 36.18 -1.67 -14.04
CA VAL A 145 36.97 -2.75 -13.43
C VAL A 145 36.05 -3.66 -12.62
N LEU A 146 35.30 -3.09 -11.67
CA LEU A 146 34.33 -3.83 -10.84
C LEU A 146 33.33 -4.63 -11.69
N LEU A 147 32.77 -4.00 -12.74
CA LEU A 147 31.83 -4.66 -13.64
C LEU A 147 32.48 -5.81 -14.42
N ARG A 148 33.75 -5.69 -14.83
CA ARG A 148 34.49 -6.78 -15.47
C ARG A 148 34.71 -7.93 -14.47
N THR A 149 35.38 -7.66 -13.36
CA THR A 149 35.73 -8.64 -12.32
C THR A 149 34.53 -9.47 -11.86
N LEU A 150 33.40 -8.84 -11.58
CA LEU A 150 32.20 -9.55 -11.13
C LEU A 150 31.50 -10.32 -12.25
N ASN A 151 31.59 -9.89 -13.51
CA ASN A 151 31.13 -10.68 -14.66
C ASN A 151 32.04 -11.88 -14.95
N ASP A 152 33.36 -11.77 -14.73
CA ASP A 152 34.29 -12.90 -14.84
C ASP A 152 34.13 -13.92 -13.70
N LEU A 153 33.82 -13.44 -12.48
CA LEU A 153 33.39 -14.31 -11.38
C LEU A 153 32.07 -15.03 -11.72
N LEU A 154 31.06 -14.32 -12.25
CA LEU A 154 29.80 -14.93 -12.73
C LEU A 154 29.99 -15.90 -13.90
N ARG A 155 31.06 -15.78 -14.70
CA ARG A 155 31.46 -16.77 -15.72
C ARG A 155 32.09 -18.03 -15.11
N ARG A 156 32.82 -17.91 -13.99
CA ARG A 156 33.46 -19.03 -13.28
C ARG A 156 32.51 -19.84 -12.39
N LEU A 157 31.38 -19.25 -11.96
CA LEU A 157 30.41 -19.91 -11.09
C LEU A 157 29.47 -20.87 -11.84
N SER A 158 29.33 -22.10 -11.33
CA SER A 158 28.30 -23.02 -11.80
C SER A 158 26.90 -22.57 -11.36
N LYS A 159 25.93 -22.61 -12.28
CA LYS A 159 24.55 -22.14 -12.05
C LYS A 159 23.67 -23.21 -11.37
N MET A 160 24.22 -23.89 -10.36
CA MET A 160 23.60 -25.04 -9.68
C MET A 160 23.93 -25.07 -8.19
N GLY A 161 23.00 -25.53 -7.36
CA GLY A 161 23.19 -25.71 -5.91
C GLY A 161 23.47 -24.39 -5.17
N SER A 162 24.35 -24.45 -4.18
CA SER A 162 24.75 -23.30 -3.33
C SER A 162 25.29 -22.12 -4.13
N ASN A 163 25.94 -22.38 -5.27
CA ASN A 163 26.52 -21.34 -6.12
C ASN A 163 25.46 -20.42 -6.75
N THR A 164 24.22 -20.89 -6.91
CA THR A 164 23.09 -20.06 -7.37
C THR A 164 22.79 -18.92 -6.40
N ILE A 165 22.92 -19.14 -5.08
CA ILE A 165 22.74 -18.10 -4.06
C ILE A 165 23.86 -17.05 -4.17
N PHE A 166 25.09 -17.49 -4.41
CA PHE A 166 26.24 -16.59 -4.58
C PHE A 166 26.13 -15.76 -5.88
N CYS A 167 25.71 -16.36 -6.99
CA CYS A 167 25.34 -15.62 -8.20
C CYS A 167 24.25 -14.56 -7.93
N GLY A 168 23.25 -14.90 -7.12
CA GLY A 168 22.19 -13.96 -6.70
C GLY A 168 22.74 -12.76 -5.92
N ARG A 169 23.64 -12.99 -4.96
CA ARG A 169 24.34 -11.93 -4.21
C ARG A 169 25.10 -10.98 -5.15
N ILE A 170 25.91 -11.52 -6.06
CA ILE A 170 26.70 -10.72 -7.01
C ILE A 170 25.80 -9.86 -7.91
N LEU A 171 24.70 -10.42 -8.42
CA LEU A 171 23.74 -9.69 -9.24
C LEU A 171 22.98 -8.60 -8.44
N THR A 172 22.64 -8.87 -7.18
CA THR A 172 21.97 -7.89 -6.29
C THR A 172 22.89 -6.73 -5.94
N PHE A 173 24.16 -7.01 -5.65
CA PHE A 173 25.17 -5.98 -5.43
C PHE A 173 25.37 -5.12 -6.68
N LEU A 174 25.51 -5.73 -7.86
CA LEU A 174 25.63 -5.01 -9.12
C LEU A 174 24.42 -4.10 -9.38
N SER A 175 23.19 -4.55 -9.12
CA SER A 175 21.99 -3.70 -9.29
C SER A 175 21.86 -2.57 -8.25
N GLY A 176 22.53 -2.68 -7.10
CA GLY A 176 22.65 -1.58 -6.13
C GLY A 176 23.76 -0.57 -6.45
N VAL A 177 24.80 -0.98 -7.17
CA VAL A 177 25.95 -0.13 -7.55
C VAL A 177 25.70 0.64 -8.85
N PHE A 178 24.96 0.07 -9.81
CA PHE A 178 24.68 0.69 -11.10
C PHE A 178 23.22 1.19 -11.18
N PRO A 179 22.96 2.50 -11.25
CA PRO A 179 21.61 3.05 -11.19
C PRO A 179 20.77 2.66 -12.40
N LEU A 180 19.45 2.53 -12.22
CA LEU A 180 18.52 2.03 -13.25
C LEU A 180 18.42 2.90 -14.51
N GLY A 181 18.76 4.19 -14.42
CA GLY A 181 18.89 5.09 -15.57
C GLY A 181 20.15 4.85 -16.42
N GLU A 182 21.07 3.99 -15.98
CA GLU A 182 22.26 3.63 -16.75
C GLU A 182 22.00 2.45 -17.70
N ARG A 183 22.56 2.53 -18.92
CA ARG A 183 22.63 1.43 -19.90
C ARG A 183 23.18 0.10 -19.36
N SER A 184 23.92 0.14 -18.26
CA SER A 184 24.52 -1.03 -17.59
C SER A 184 23.61 -1.65 -16.53
N GLY A 185 22.70 -0.87 -15.93
CA GLY A 185 21.78 -1.32 -14.88
C GLY A 185 20.53 -2.03 -15.41
N VAL A 186 20.20 -1.88 -16.70
CA VAL A 186 19.02 -2.47 -17.33
C VAL A 186 19.36 -3.16 -18.65
N ASN A 187 18.86 -4.37 -18.85
CA ASN A 187 18.99 -5.09 -20.13
C ASN A 187 18.19 -4.39 -21.25
N LEU A 188 18.89 -3.54 -22.01
CA LEU A 188 18.46 -2.89 -23.25
C LEU A 188 18.89 -3.66 -24.51
N ARG A 189 19.64 -4.76 -24.35
CA ARG A 189 20.11 -5.60 -25.46
C ARG A 189 19.10 -6.62 -25.93
N GLY A 190 18.00 -6.81 -25.19
CA GLY A 190 16.98 -7.82 -25.51
C GLY A 190 17.50 -9.25 -25.44
N GLU A 191 18.62 -9.48 -24.74
CA GLU A 191 19.12 -10.83 -24.47
C GLU A 191 18.11 -11.52 -23.53
N TYR A 192 17.39 -12.52 -24.06
CA TYR A 192 16.44 -13.32 -23.29
C TYR A 192 17.16 -14.26 -22.31
N GLY A 193 16.42 -15.04 -21.53
CA GLY A 193 16.97 -15.93 -20.51
C GLY A 193 17.91 -17.01 -21.06
N PRO A 194 18.61 -17.77 -20.19
CA PRO A 194 19.46 -18.87 -20.62
C PRO A 194 18.66 -19.89 -21.45
N MET A 195 19.22 -20.28 -22.59
CA MET A 195 18.60 -21.21 -23.54
C MET A 195 18.25 -22.55 -22.87
N TRP A 196 17.15 -23.16 -23.31
CA TRP A 196 16.61 -24.38 -22.70
C TRP A 196 17.18 -25.66 -23.32
N ASP A 197 18.51 -25.74 -23.42
CA ASP A 197 19.28 -26.76 -24.15
C ASP A 197 19.25 -28.18 -23.52
N THR A 198 18.27 -28.46 -22.65
CA THR A 198 18.27 -29.64 -21.76
C THR A 198 17.19 -30.69 -22.12
N VAL A 199 16.29 -30.40 -23.07
CA VAL A 199 15.25 -31.36 -23.50
C VAL A 199 15.82 -32.31 -24.55
N GLN A 200 15.96 -33.58 -24.18
CA GLN A 200 16.15 -34.66 -25.14
C GLN A 200 14.79 -35.01 -25.77
N PHE A 201 14.62 -34.70 -27.05
CA PHE A 201 13.47 -35.11 -27.84
C PHE A 201 13.67 -36.55 -28.32
N PHE A 202 12.78 -37.45 -27.92
CA PHE A 202 12.79 -38.84 -28.37
C PHE A 202 12.12 -38.93 -29.75
N ARG A 203 12.79 -39.58 -30.71
CA ARG A 203 12.37 -39.66 -32.12
C ARG A 203 12.25 -41.12 -32.54
N GLU A 204 11.24 -41.43 -33.34
CA GLU A 204 11.04 -42.78 -33.89
C GLU A 204 12.16 -43.17 -34.87
N GLU A 205 12.77 -44.34 -34.69
CA GLU A 205 13.61 -44.98 -35.71
C GLU A 205 12.70 -45.80 -36.65
N GLY A 206 12.35 -45.26 -37.82
CA GLY A 206 11.28 -45.89 -38.62
C GLY A 206 11.13 -45.55 -40.11
N ALA A 207 12.00 -44.76 -40.75
CA ALA A 207 11.95 -44.55 -42.20
C ALA A 207 13.31 -44.19 -42.81
N GLN A 208 13.60 -44.73 -43.99
CA GLN A 208 14.69 -44.29 -44.86
C GLN A 208 14.13 -43.32 -45.92
N ASP A 209 14.79 -42.19 -46.15
CA ASP A 209 15.07 -41.72 -47.52
C ASP A 209 16.12 -40.58 -47.53
N GLU A 210 16.45 -40.09 -48.73
CA GLU A 210 17.80 -39.67 -49.11
C GLU A 210 18.29 -38.25 -48.74
N LYS A 211 19.57 -38.00 -49.07
CA LYS A 211 20.38 -36.80 -48.82
C LYS A 211 19.96 -35.59 -49.67
N ALA A 212 20.28 -34.38 -49.17
CA ALA A 212 20.68 -33.22 -49.99
C ALA A 212 21.67 -32.31 -49.21
N ASP A 213 22.62 -31.67 -49.91
CA ASP A 213 23.52 -30.59 -49.42
C ASP A 213 22.75 -29.25 -49.26
N ASP A 214 23.23 -28.14 -48.69
CA ASP A 214 24.57 -27.52 -48.48
C ASP A 214 24.59 -26.75 -47.12
N ARG A 215 25.70 -26.54 -46.37
CA ARG A 215 26.79 -25.50 -46.48
C ARG A 215 26.31 -24.02 -46.55
N ALA A 216 26.97 -23.00 -45.98
CA ALA A 216 28.22 -22.81 -45.20
C ALA A 216 27.99 -21.71 -44.11
N GLU A 217 28.91 -21.12 -43.34
CA GLU A 217 30.39 -21.09 -43.16
C GLU A 217 30.73 -21.36 -41.66
N VAL A 218 31.94 -21.73 -41.17
CA VAL A 218 33.37 -21.60 -41.57
C VAL A 218 34.12 -20.38 -40.98
N LYS A 219 34.90 -20.64 -39.90
CA LYS A 219 36.32 -20.25 -39.57
C LYS A 219 36.54 -20.46 -38.05
N THR A 220 37.57 -21.15 -37.51
CA THR A 220 39.06 -21.02 -37.60
C THR A 220 39.57 -19.66 -37.07
N GLU A 221 40.79 -19.49 -36.54
CA GLU A 221 41.97 -20.38 -36.30
C GLU A 221 42.34 -20.33 -34.77
N GLU A 222 43.14 -21.18 -34.09
CA GLU A 222 43.85 -22.46 -34.35
C GLU A 222 44.16 -23.18 -32.99
N ALA A 223 44.91 -24.31 -32.96
CA ALA A 223 45.52 -24.88 -31.74
C ALA A 223 46.68 -25.87 -32.04
N MET A 224 47.93 -25.51 -31.69
CA MET A 224 49.10 -26.40 -31.79
C MET A 224 49.43 -27.10 -30.46
N ALA A 225 49.87 -28.36 -30.55
CA ALA A 225 50.25 -29.20 -29.41
C ALA A 225 51.78 -29.38 -29.29
N VAL A 226 52.27 -29.59 -28.07
CA VAL A 226 53.60 -30.19 -27.80
C VAL A 226 53.46 -31.30 -26.76
N ASP A 227 54.21 -32.36 -27.00
CA ASP A 227 54.25 -33.68 -26.36
C ASP A 227 54.75 -33.68 -24.89
N GLY A 228 54.57 -34.79 -24.17
CA GLY A 228 55.16 -35.02 -22.84
C GLY A 228 54.41 -36.01 -21.94
N GLN A 229 54.71 -37.32 -22.04
CA GLN A 229 54.16 -38.38 -21.17
C GLN A 229 55.23 -39.00 -20.23
N PRO A 230 54.94 -40.03 -19.38
CA PRO A 230 55.23 -40.02 -17.94
C PRO A 230 56.48 -40.86 -17.55
N PRO A 231 56.74 -41.16 -16.25
CA PRO A 231 56.17 -42.41 -15.66
C PRO A 231 55.94 -42.46 -14.12
N GLU A 232 55.22 -43.51 -13.70
CA GLU A 232 55.36 -44.36 -12.47
C GLU A 232 55.44 -43.75 -11.05
N LYS A 233 54.64 -44.15 -10.02
CA LYS A 233 54.12 -45.44 -9.47
C LYS A 233 54.95 -46.06 -8.32
N SER A 234 54.53 -45.81 -7.08
CA SER A 234 54.48 -46.77 -5.94
C SER A 234 53.64 -46.11 -4.82
N ALA A 235 52.68 -46.72 -4.11
CA ALA A 235 52.55 -48.05 -3.50
C ALA A 235 53.31 -48.18 -2.16
N VAL A 236 52.74 -48.67 -1.03
CA VAL A 236 51.36 -49.14 -0.77
C VAL A 236 51.08 -49.18 0.76
N SER A 237 49.83 -48.97 1.22
CA SER A 237 49.26 -49.65 2.40
C SER A 237 47.71 -49.60 2.40
N LYS A 238 47.08 -50.67 2.92
CA LYS A 238 45.63 -50.91 3.16
C LYS A 238 45.50 -51.51 4.58
N PRO A 239 44.36 -52.04 5.11
CA PRO A 239 42.95 -52.09 4.66
C PRO A 239 42.01 -51.38 5.70
N ALA A 240 40.68 -51.53 5.81
CA ALA A 240 39.65 -52.47 5.29
C ALA A 240 38.34 -51.68 5.04
N THR A 241 37.69 -51.71 3.88
CA THR A 241 36.81 -52.76 3.31
C THR A 241 35.61 -53.16 4.18
N ASP A 242 34.42 -52.76 3.73
CA ASP A 242 33.32 -53.71 3.54
C ASP A 242 32.61 -53.44 2.19
N THR A 243 31.70 -54.31 1.75
CA THR A 243 31.37 -54.50 0.33
C THR A 243 30.13 -53.77 -0.23
N ILE A 244 30.21 -53.40 -1.52
CA ILE A 244 29.06 -53.22 -2.41
C ILE A 244 29.34 -54.01 -3.71
N GLU A 245 28.42 -54.87 -4.12
CA GLU A 245 28.55 -55.70 -5.32
C GLU A 245 28.23 -54.92 -6.61
N LYS A 246 28.85 -55.32 -7.72
CA LYS A 246 28.39 -54.94 -9.07
C LYS A 246 27.19 -55.81 -9.47
N LYS A 247 26.18 -55.21 -10.09
CA LYS A 247 25.29 -55.92 -11.02
C LYS A 247 24.89 -55.06 -12.22
N GLU A 248 25.49 -55.41 -13.36
CA GLU A 248 24.93 -55.38 -14.72
C GLU A 248 23.83 -54.35 -15.00
N GLY A 249 24.21 -53.23 -15.62
CA GLY A 249 23.25 -52.39 -16.33
C GLY A 249 22.69 -53.13 -17.54
N LYS A 250 21.49 -53.70 -17.40
CA LYS A 250 20.73 -54.23 -18.55
C LYS A 250 20.30 -53.08 -19.46
N SER A 251 20.56 -53.22 -20.75
CA SER A 251 19.87 -52.44 -21.78
C SER A 251 18.38 -52.80 -21.75
N VAL A 252 17.55 -51.87 -21.27
CA VAL A 252 16.10 -52.02 -21.37
C VAL A 252 15.69 -51.58 -22.78
N ILE A 253 15.70 -52.52 -23.70
CA ILE A 253 15.02 -52.37 -24.99
C ILE A 253 13.52 -52.41 -24.70
N CYS A 254 12.92 -51.24 -24.50
CA CYS A 254 11.47 -51.10 -24.35
C CYS A 254 10.79 -51.48 -25.67
N ILE A 255 10.13 -52.64 -25.70
CA ILE A 255 9.20 -52.99 -26.77
C ILE A 255 7.99 -52.07 -26.61
N PHE A 256 7.86 -51.07 -27.49
CA PHE A 256 6.83 -50.04 -27.38
C PHE A 256 5.43 -50.61 -27.50
N SER A 257 4.67 -50.53 -26.40
CA SER A 257 3.21 -50.64 -26.43
C SER A 257 2.62 -49.36 -27.03
N ALA A 258 1.55 -49.46 -27.82
CA ALA A 258 0.89 -48.32 -28.45
C ALA A 258 0.43 -47.23 -27.46
N GLY A 259 0.19 -47.59 -26.18
CA GLY A 259 -0.12 -46.62 -25.13
C GLY A 259 1.08 -45.77 -24.69
N THR A 260 2.31 -46.24 -24.92
CA THR A 260 3.56 -45.54 -24.54
C THR A 260 3.90 -44.42 -25.52
N GLN A 261 3.61 -44.62 -26.81
CA GLN A 261 3.94 -43.66 -27.87
C GLN A 261 3.21 -42.34 -27.65
N HIS A 262 1.91 -42.39 -27.36
CA HIS A 262 1.09 -41.21 -27.07
C HIS A 262 1.58 -40.37 -25.87
N VAL A 263 2.27 -40.99 -24.89
CA VAL A 263 2.89 -40.27 -23.77
C VAL A 263 4.14 -39.52 -24.22
N LEU A 264 4.97 -40.14 -25.07
CA LEU A 264 6.16 -39.52 -25.65
C LEU A 264 5.80 -38.42 -26.65
N ASP A 265 4.77 -38.60 -27.47
CA ASP A 265 4.26 -37.59 -28.40
C ASP A 265 3.73 -36.36 -27.65
N PHE A 266 3.01 -36.57 -26.54
CA PHE A 266 2.55 -35.48 -25.68
C PHE A 266 3.71 -34.81 -24.93
N TYR A 267 4.68 -35.56 -24.40
CA TYR A 267 5.90 -35.04 -23.79
C TYR A 267 6.68 -34.14 -24.76
N ASN A 268 6.91 -34.61 -26.00
CA ASN A 268 7.56 -33.84 -27.05
C ASN A 268 6.75 -32.57 -27.41
N THR A 269 5.42 -32.66 -27.45
CA THR A 269 4.51 -31.51 -27.71
C THR A 269 4.49 -30.50 -26.56
N PHE A 270 4.60 -30.95 -25.31
CA PHE A 270 4.62 -30.08 -24.13
C PHE A 270 5.95 -29.32 -24.03
N TRP A 271 7.09 -30.03 -24.13
CA TRP A 271 8.40 -29.40 -23.97
C TRP A 271 8.88 -28.61 -25.17
N SER A 272 8.31 -28.80 -26.37
CA SER A 272 8.59 -27.92 -27.52
C SER A 272 8.15 -26.48 -27.27
N LEU A 273 7.09 -26.24 -26.49
CA LEU A 273 6.62 -24.90 -26.08
C LEU A 273 7.67 -24.11 -25.28
N GLN A 274 8.57 -24.80 -24.57
CA GLN A 274 9.62 -24.17 -23.77
C GLN A 274 10.67 -23.43 -24.62
N LEU A 275 10.80 -23.79 -25.91
CA LEU A 275 11.70 -23.12 -26.85
C LEU A 275 11.17 -21.73 -27.26
N PRO A 276 9.90 -21.55 -27.70
CA PRO A 276 9.26 -20.23 -27.82
C PRO A 276 9.22 -19.42 -26.51
N PHE A 277 8.99 -20.05 -25.35
CA PHE A 277 9.01 -19.34 -24.06
C PHE A 277 10.40 -18.79 -23.70
N SER A 278 11.48 -19.52 -24.00
CA SER A 278 12.86 -19.08 -23.71
C SER A 278 13.43 -18.15 -24.79
N LYS A 279 13.02 -18.30 -26.05
CA LYS A 279 13.48 -17.48 -27.19
C LYS A 279 12.32 -16.98 -28.07
N PRO A 280 11.57 -15.95 -27.64
CA PRO A 280 10.47 -15.37 -28.43
C PRO A 280 10.88 -14.88 -29.82
N SER A 281 12.16 -14.54 -30.05
CA SER A 281 12.65 -14.11 -31.37
C SER A 281 12.45 -15.15 -32.48
N LEU A 282 12.15 -16.41 -32.15
CA LEU A 282 11.85 -17.45 -33.13
C LEU A 282 10.52 -17.22 -33.87
N PHE A 283 9.60 -16.40 -33.34
CA PHE A 283 8.36 -16.06 -34.05
C PHE A 283 8.58 -15.22 -35.33
N ALA A 284 9.80 -14.71 -35.58
CA ALA A 284 10.16 -14.15 -36.88
C ALA A 284 10.15 -15.21 -38.01
N SER A 285 10.27 -16.51 -37.68
CA SER A 285 10.09 -17.62 -38.62
C SER A 285 8.58 -17.89 -38.84
N PRO A 286 8.04 -17.77 -40.08
CA PRO A 286 6.59 -17.83 -40.31
C PRO A 286 5.87 -19.11 -39.87
N GLN A 287 6.59 -20.24 -39.78
CA GLN A 287 6.03 -21.55 -39.40
C GLN A 287 5.86 -21.67 -37.87
N THR A 288 6.76 -21.09 -37.08
CA THR A 288 6.85 -21.32 -35.63
C THR A 288 5.65 -20.79 -34.85
N PHE A 289 4.96 -19.76 -35.34
CA PHE A 289 3.69 -19.32 -34.73
C PHE A 289 2.57 -20.36 -34.89
N GLY A 290 2.48 -21.03 -36.05
CA GLY A 290 1.50 -22.08 -36.30
C GLY A 290 1.75 -23.33 -35.44
N GLU A 291 3.01 -23.75 -35.35
CA GLU A 291 3.46 -24.87 -34.49
C GLU A 291 3.14 -24.59 -33.00
N PHE A 292 3.44 -23.38 -32.53
CA PHE A 292 3.10 -22.93 -31.18
C PHE A 292 1.59 -22.91 -30.94
N GLN A 293 0.81 -22.38 -31.89
CA GLN A 293 -0.66 -22.36 -31.81
C GLN A 293 -1.23 -23.79 -31.73
N GLU A 294 -0.73 -24.73 -32.54
CA GLU A 294 -1.16 -26.14 -32.48
C GLU A 294 -0.80 -26.80 -31.14
N ALA A 295 0.44 -26.63 -30.67
CA ALA A 295 0.91 -27.20 -29.40
C ALA A 295 0.15 -26.62 -28.18
N VAL A 296 -0.12 -25.31 -28.13
CA VAL A 296 -0.95 -24.70 -27.07
C VAL A 296 -2.39 -25.24 -27.12
N ASN A 297 -2.98 -25.40 -28.30
CA ASN A 297 -4.32 -25.97 -28.45
C ASN A 297 -4.39 -27.46 -28.03
N LYS A 298 -3.27 -28.22 -28.10
CA LYS A 298 -3.16 -29.60 -27.58
C LYS A 298 -2.93 -29.65 -26.06
N VAL A 299 -2.11 -28.76 -25.51
CA VAL A 299 -1.67 -28.79 -24.10
C VAL A 299 -2.69 -28.18 -23.14
N LEU A 300 -3.33 -27.04 -23.50
CA LEU A 300 -4.25 -26.34 -22.60
C LEU A 300 -5.46 -27.19 -22.16
N PRO A 301 -6.08 -28.05 -23.02
CA PRO A 301 -7.13 -28.98 -22.58
C PRO A 301 -6.68 -30.00 -21.53
N VAL A 302 -5.42 -30.47 -21.58
CA VAL A 302 -4.88 -31.43 -20.61
C VAL A 302 -4.67 -30.76 -19.24
N ILE A 303 -4.18 -29.52 -19.22
CA ILE A 303 -4.06 -28.70 -18.00
C ILE A 303 -5.44 -28.42 -17.38
N LYS A 304 -6.44 -28.14 -18.23
CA LYS A 304 -7.85 -28.02 -17.80
C LYS A 304 -8.38 -29.32 -17.22
N GLU A 305 -8.13 -30.47 -17.86
CA GLU A 305 -8.56 -31.78 -17.37
C GLU A 305 -7.91 -32.12 -16.02
N ALA A 306 -6.60 -31.87 -15.86
CA ALA A 306 -5.89 -32.00 -14.59
C ALA A 306 -6.49 -31.11 -13.49
N THR A 307 -6.85 -29.87 -13.83
CA THR A 307 -7.48 -28.92 -12.88
C THR A 307 -8.91 -29.32 -12.52
N VAL A 308 -9.67 -29.90 -13.45
CA VAL A 308 -10.99 -30.49 -13.16
C VAL A 308 -10.87 -31.77 -12.32
N LYS A 309 -9.90 -32.65 -12.60
CA LYS A 309 -9.59 -33.85 -11.79
C LYS A 309 -9.21 -33.48 -10.36
N GLU A 310 -8.30 -32.54 -10.18
CA GLU A 310 -7.88 -32.03 -8.87
C GLU A 310 -9.07 -31.42 -8.11
N ARG A 311 -9.90 -30.60 -8.76
CA ARG A 311 -11.12 -30.01 -8.19
C ARG A 311 -12.22 -31.04 -7.88
N ALA A 312 -12.23 -32.18 -8.56
CA ALA A 312 -13.10 -33.31 -8.23
C ALA A 312 -12.58 -34.10 -7.02
N LEU A 313 -11.26 -34.33 -6.94
CA LEU A 313 -10.59 -35.06 -5.85
C LEU A 313 -10.55 -34.29 -4.53
N THR A 314 -10.34 -32.97 -4.58
CA THR A 314 -10.51 -32.04 -3.45
C THR A 314 -11.99 -31.71 -3.16
N GLY A 315 -12.88 -32.11 -4.07
CA GLY A 315 -14.31 -31.86 -4.06
C GLY A 315 -14.66 -30.42 -4.46
N SER A 316 -15.91 -30.20 -4.88
CA SER A 316 -16.42 -28.84 -5.16
C SER A 316 -16.71 -28.05 -3.88
N ARG A 317 -15.74 -28.00 -2.97
CA ARG A 317 -15.58 -26.94 -1.98
C ARG A 317 -15.23 -25.65 -2.73
N THR A 318 -16.25 -25.06 -3.36
CA THR A 318 -16.23 -23.68 -3.85
C THR A 318 -16.30 -22.76 -2.62
N VAL A 319 -15.22 -22.79 -1.83
CA VAL A 319 -15.03 -21.95 -0.65
C VAL A 319 -14.69 -20.55 -1.17
N MET A 320 -15.74 -19.74 -1.32
CA MET A 320 -15.61 -18.36 -0.88
C MET A 320 -15.15 -18.41 0.59
N THR A 321 -14.15 -17.61 0.91
CA THR A 321 -13.51 -17.43 2.22
C THR A 321 -14.47 -17.68 3.40
N GLY A 322 -14.42 -18.91 3.95
CA GLY A 322 -15.38 -19.39 4.93
C GLY A 322 -15.03 -20.82 5.38
N ALA A 323 -14.36 -20.95 6.52
CA ALA A 323 -13.80 -22.22 7.01
C ALA A 323 -14.88 -23.11 7.69
N ALA A 324 -15.85 -23.58 6.92
CA ALA A 324 -16.91 -24.46 7.43
C ALA A 324 -16.35 -25.82 7.89
N ALA A 325 -16.48 -26.07 9.20
CA ALA A 325 -16.43 -27.34 9.93
C ALA A 325 -15.60 -28.50 9.31
N ALA A 326 -14.48 -28.84 9.95
CA ALA A 326 -13.84 -30.14 9.82
C ALA A 326 -14.45 -31.13 10.82
N ASN A 327 -14.93 -32.28 10.35
CA ASN A 327 -15.44 -33.37 11.21
C ASN A 327 -14.24 -34.09 11.87
N PRO A 328 -14.30 -34.52 13.15
CA PRO A 328 -13.12 -34.84 13.96
C PRO A 328 -12.45 -36.21 13.65
N PHE A 329 -12.72 -36.81 12.48
CA PHE A 329 -12.28 -38.16 12.11
C PHE A 329 -11.45 -38.22 10.81
N LYS A 330 -10.32 -37.50 10.78
CA LYS A 330 -9.16 -37.91 9.97
C LYS A 330 -7.87 -37.83 10.80
N ARG A 331 -7.46 -38.98 11.34
CA ARG A 331 -6.22 -39.12 12.12
C ARG A 331 -4.99 -39.04 11.21
N LYS A 332 -3.92 -38.43 11.73
CA LYS A 332 -2.50 -38.76 11.49
C LYS A 332 -2.08 -38.96 10.02
N ARG A 333 -1.83 -37.85 9.30
CA ARG A 333 -0.78 -37.76 8.26
C ARG A 333 -0.51 -36.30 7.89
N GLU A 334 0.36 -35.65 8.67
CA GLU A 334 1.13 -34.41 8.40
C GLU A 334 1.70 -33.90 9.74
N ALA A 335 2.49 -34.75 10.42
CA ALA A 335 3.03 -34.46 11.75
C ALA A 335 4.28 -35.32 12.10
N GLU A 336 5.08 -35.71 11.10
CA GLU A 336 6.33 -36.48 11.27
C GLU A 336 7.48 -35.81 10.50
N ALA A 337 7.72 -34.52 10.84
CA ALA A 337 8.87 -33.71 10.38
C ALA A 337 9.57 -32.98 11.55
N ALA A 338 9.31 -33.43 12.79
CA ALA A 338 9.88 -32.89 14.03
C ALA A 338 10.45 -34.05 14.85
N GLY A 339 11.44 -34.74 14.30
CA GLY A 339 11.86 -36.07 14.79
C GLY A 339 13.31 -36.48 14.55
N GLU A 340 14.15 -35.67 13.89
CA GLU A 340 15.59 -35.93 13.77
C GLU A 340 16.36 -34.64 13.46
N GLN A 341 17.45 -34.36 14.17
CA GLN A 341 18.30 -33.18 13.92
C GLN A 341 19.34 -33.47 12.83
N THR A 342 18.87 -33.57 11.59
CA THR A 342 19.72 -33.32 10.41
C THR A 342 19.34 -31.95 9.85
N PRO A 343 20.29 -31.05 9.54
CA PRO A 343 19.99 -29.77 8.91
C PRO A 343 19.54 -29.99 7.45
N GLY A 344 18.25 -30.31 7.29
CA GLY A 344 17.62 -30.48 6.00
C GLY A 344 17.67 -29.18 5.20
N LYS A 345 18.59 -29.10 4.24
CA LYS A 345 18.59 -28.06 3.22
C LYS A 345 17.26 -28.16 2.46
N GLU A 346 16.38 -27.18 2.62
CA GLU A 346 15.18 -27.06 1.79
C GLU A 346 15.61 -27.01 0.32
N TYR A 347 15.33 -28.08 -0.42
CA TYR A 347 15.98 -28.32 -1.70
C TYR A 347 15.23 -27.60 -2.82
N PHE A 348 15.52 -26.31 -2.97
CA PHE A 348 14.86 -25.46 -3.96
C PHE A 348 15.19 -25.88 -5.40
N PHE A 349 14.19 -26.38 -6.12
CA PHE A 349 14.30 -26.76 -7.53
C PHE A 349 14.28 -25.52 -8.43
N ALA A 350 15.46 -25.01 -8.79
CA ALA A 350 15.63 -23.83 -9.63
C ALA A 350 15.36 -24.04 -11.14
N LYS A 351 14.94 -25.24 -11.56
CA LYS A 351 14.58 -25.62 -12.94
C LYS A 351 13.51 -26.73 -12.91
N PHE A 352 12.70 -26.81 -13.97
CA PHE A 352 11.77 -27.93 -14.21
C PHE A 352 12.51 -29.27 -14.38
N LEU A 353 11.83 -30.39 -14.11
CA LEU A 353 12.40 -31.73 -14.17
C LEU A 353 11.97 -32.43 -15.47
N THR A 354 12.64 -32.10 -16.58
CA THR A 354 12.35 -32.59 -17.95
C THR A 354 12.65 -34.08 -18.14
N SER A 355 11.89 -34.94 -17.47
CA SER A 355 11.93 -36.40 -17.56
C SER A 355 10.54 -36.91 -18.00
N PRO A 356 10.45 -37.81 -19.00
CA PRO A 356 9.17 -38.38 -19.42
C PRO A 356 8.37 -39.01 -18.28
N ASP A 357 9.05 -39.72 -17.38
CA ASP A 357 8.44 -40.43 -16.25
C ASP A 357 7.89 -39.49 -15.14
N LEU A 358 8.28 -38.21 -15.17
CA LEU A 358 7.87 -37.21 -14.18
C LEU A 358 6.79 -36.25 -14.68
N LEU A 359 6.57 -36.11 -15.99
CA LEU A 359 5.67 -35.09 -16.54
C LEU A 359 4.22 -35.23 -16.04
N ASP A 360 3.70 -36.46 -15.89
CA ASP A 360 2.36 -36.71 -15.31
C ASP A 360 2.28 -36.32 -13.83
N LEU A 361 3.39 -36.39 -13.09
CA LEU A 361 3.48 -35.98 -11.68
C LEU A 361 3.65 -34.46 -11.55
N GLU A 362 4.44 -33.82 -12.42
CA GLU A 362 4.54 -32.37 -12.52
C GLU A 362 3.17 -31.77 -12.90
N LEU A 363 2.46 -32.34 -13.88
CA LEU A 363 1.11 -31.88 -14.28
C LEU A 363 0.03 -32.11 -13.21
N ALA A 364 0.23 -33.05 -12.29
CA ALA A 364 -0.64 -33.19 -11.12
C ALA A 364 -0.47 -32.03 -10.12
N ASP A 365 0.74 -31.46 -9.98
CA ASP A 365 0.98 -30.32 -9.09
C ASP A 365 0.27 -29.04 -9.56
N THR A 366 -0.21 -28.29 -8.59
CA THR A 366 -0.80 -26.96 -8.74
C THR A 366 0.25 -25.89 -9.08
N HIS A 367 1.46 -25.98 -8.54
CA HIS A 367 2.49 -24.95 -8.74
C HIS A 367 3.07 -25.01 -10.15
N PHE A 368 3.37 -26.21 -10.65
CA PHE A 368 3.80 -26.41 -12.04
C PHE A 368 2.76 -25.90 -13.06
N ARG A 369 1.49 -26.28 -12.91
CA ARG A 369 0.39 -25.77 -13.76
C ARG A 369 0.27 -24.24 -13.72
N ARG A 370 0.47 -23.62 -12.55
CA ARG A 370 0.51 -22.15 -12.41
C ARG A 370 1.72 -21.51 -13.08
N GLN A 371 2.89 -22.12 -12.98
CA GLN A 371 4.12 -21.65 -13.62
C GLN A 371 3.99 -21.68 -15.15
N PHE A 372 3.44 -22.77 -15.72
CA PHE A 372 3.14 -22.86 -17.15
C PHE A 372 2.10 -21.81 -17.59
N LEU A 373 0.95 -21.71 -16.90
CA LEU A 373 -0.10 -20.73 -17.26
C LEU A 373 0.41 -19.29 -17.16
N PHE A 374 1.28 -18.98 -16.19
CA PHE A 374 1.92 -17.68 -16.06
C PHE A 374 2.93 -17.41 -17.20
N GLN A 375 3.78 -18.38 -17.56
CA GLN A 375 4.69 -18.26 -18.71
C GLN A 375 3.92 -18.05 -20.03
N LEU A 376 2.80 -18.74 -20.22
CA LEU A 376 1.90 -18.55 -21.36
C LEU A 376 1.30 -17.14 -21.40
N LEU A 377 0.81 -16.62 -20.26
CA LEU A 377 0.26 -15.26 -20.18
C LEU A 377 1.32 -14.18 -20.45
N VAL A 378 2.53 -14.31 -19.89
CA VAL A 378 3.67 -13.41 -20.13
C VAL A 378 4.02 -13.39 -21.63
N LEU A 379 4.14 -14.55 -22.28
CA LEU A 379 4.47 -14.60 -23.70
C LEU A 379 3.35 -14.00 -24.58
N LEU A 380 2.08 -14.32 -24.31
CA LEU A 380 0.96 -13.78 -25.09
C LEU A 380 0.83 -12.25 -24.96
N HIS A 381 1.06 -11.69 -23.77
CA HIS A 381 1.13 -10.23 -23.60
C HIS A 381 2.36 -9.60 -24.26
N HIS A 382 3.52 -10.28 -24.28
CA HIS A 382 4.68 -9.83 -25.06
C HIS A 382 4.36 -9.76 -26.55
N LEU A 383 3.70 -10.79 -27.11
CA LEU A 383 3.28 -10.83 -28.52
C LEU A 383 2.27 -9.73 -28.88
N GLN A 384 1.40 -9.29 -27.95
CA GLN A 384 0.52 -8.13 -28.15
C GLN A 384 1.29 -6.82 -28.39
N THR A 385 2.57 -6.72 -28.01
CA THR A 385 3.39 -5.53 -28.30
C THR A 385 3.84 -5.44 -29.76
N PHE A 386 3.70 -6.51 -30.55
CA PHE A 386 4.15 -6.59 -31.95
C PHE A 386 3.03 -6.39 -32.99
N THR A 387 1.93 -5.73 -32.63
CA THR A 387 0.90 -5.31 -33.60
C THR A 387 1.36 -4.14 -34.46
N LYS A 388 0.72 -3.92 -35.62
CA LYS A 388 0.99 -2.75 -36.49
C LYS A 388 0.87 -1.42 -35.76
N GLU A 389 -0.12 -1.27 -34.89
CA GLU A 389 -0.38 -0.06 -34.11
C GLU A 389 0.66 0.15 -33.00
N ALA A 390 1.03 -0.91 -32.26
CA ALA A 390 2.05 -0.81 -31.23
C ALA A 390 3.41 -0.40 -31.82
N LYS A 391 3.78 -0.94 -32.99
CA LYS A 391 5.04 -0.62 -33.70
C LYS A 391 5.19 0.84 -34.10
N THR A 392 4.10 1.57 -34.41
CA THR A 392 4.20 3.01 -34.75
C THR A 392 4.42 3.91 -33.54
N SER A 393 4.19 3.41 -32.31
CA SER A 393 4.41 4.16 -31.07
C SER A 393 5.87 4.20 -30.59
N TRP A 394 6.77 3.45 -31.24
CA TRP A 394 8.15 3.25 -30.76
C TRP A 394 9.08 4.40 -31.14
N ILE A 395 9.51 5.18 -30.14
CA ILE A 395 10.30 6.42 -30.32
C ILE A 395 11.72 6.16 -30.84
N SER A 396 12.35 5.03 -30.50
CA SER A 396 13.72 4.73 -30.93
C SER A 396 13.99 3.22 -31.06
N PRO A 397 14.57 2.74 -32.18
CA PRO A 397 14.89 1.33 -32.37
C PRO A 397 16.11 0.86 -31.55
N ARG A 398 16.57 1.62 -30.54
CA ARG A 398 17.76 1.26 -29.74
C ARG A 398 17.55 0.06 -28.82
N ASN A 399 16.31 -0.21 -28.39
CA ASN A 399 16.00 -1.43 -27.64
C ASN A 399 15.90 -2.63 -28.60
N ARG A 400 16.89 -3.52 -28.55
CA ARG A 400 16.94 -4.72 -29.41
C ARG A 400 15.82 -5.72 -29.11
N SER A 401 15.18 -5.70 -27.94
CA SER A 401 14.06 -6.62 -27.65
C SER A 401 12.84 -6.37 -28.53
N LEU A 402 12.73 -5.18 -29.11
CA LEU A 402 11.65 -4.78 -30.04
C LEU A 402 11.98 -5.08 -31.51
N GLN A 403 13.24 -5.38 -31.84
CA GLN A 403 13.71 -5.60 -33.22
C GLN A 403 13.35 -7.02 -33.72
N MET A 404 12.13 -7.49 -33.47
CA MET A 404 11.65 -8.77 -33.97
C MET A 404 10.84 -8.58 -35.27
N GLU A 405 11.22 -9.30 -36.32
CA GLU A 405 10.56 -9.29 -37.63
C GLU A 405 9.25 -10.12 -37.66
N PHE A 406 8.52 -10.12 -36.54
CA PHE A 406 7.19 -10.72 -36.40
C PHE A 406 6.15 -9.61 -36.25
N THR A 407 4.99 -9.73 -36.91
CA THR A 407 3.87 -8.80 -36.75
C THR A 407 2.58 -9.59 -36.53
N LEU A 408 1.86 -9.29 -35.44
CA LEU A 408 0.61 -9.95 -35.11
C LEU A 408 -0.57 -9.27 -35.83
N GLU A 409 -1.32 -10.03 -36.65
CA GLU A 409 -2.39 -9.51 -37.51
C GLU A 409 -3.61 -10.46 -37.57
N GLY A 410 -4.79 -9.89 -37.83
CA GLY A 410 -6.02 -10.62 -38.15
C GLY A 410 -6.37 -11.72 -37.13
N ASP A 411 -6.72 -12.90 -37.64
CA ASP A 411 -7.16 -14.08 -36.88
C ASP A 411 -6.18 -14.48 -35.77
N ALA A 412 -4.86 -14.28 -35.98
CA ALA A 412 -3.84 -14.56 -34.97
C ALA A 412 -3.94 -13.60 -33.77
N MET A 413 -4.30 -12.33 -33.99
CA MET A 413 -4.54 -11.35 -32.93
C MET A 413 -5.80 -11.70 -32.11
N GLN A 414 -6.84 -12.22 -32.78
CA GLN A 414 -8.03 -12.74 -32.09
C GLN A 414 -7.68 -13.99 -31.28
N TRP A 415 -6.97 -14.98 -31.85
CA TRP A 415 -6.57 -16.20 -31.15
C TRP A 415 -5.70 -15.92 -29.92
N VAL A 416 -4.73 -14.99 -30.00
CA VAL A 416 -3.93 -14.56 -28.84
C VAL A 416 -4.83 -13.98 -27.75
N SER A 417 -5.76 -13.09 -28.12
CA SER A 417 -6.66 -12.42 -27.18
C SER A 417 -7.63 -13.39 -26.50
N GLU A 418 -8.21 -14.33 -27.25
CA GLU A 418 -9.02 -15.42 -26.68
C GLU A 418 -8.21 -16.34 -25.78
N THR A 419 -6.97 -16.66 -26.15
CA THR A 419 -6.11 -17.58 -25.40
C THR A 419 -5.65 -16.96 -24.08
N ILE A 420 -5.42 -15.65 -24.01
CA ILE A 420 -5.23 -14.91 -22.74
C ILE A 420 -6.44 -15.09 -21.82
N VAL A 421 -7.67 -14.88 -22.34
CA VAL A 421 -8.90 -15.03 -21.54
C VAL A 421 -9.07 -16.47 -21.05
N ARG A 422 -8.81 -17.47 -21.90
CA ARG A 422 -8.85 -18.89 -21.54
C ARG A 422 -7.83 -19.22 -20.44
N ALA A 423 -6.55 -18.88 -20.64
CA ALA A 423 -5.48 -19.16 -19.68
C ALA A 423 -5.69 -18.45 -18.33
N HIS A 424 -6.20 -17.21 -18.35
CA HIS A 424 -6.57 -16.48 -17.14
C HIS A 424 -7.73 -17.13 -16.37
N GLU A 425 -8.78 -17.62 -17.05
CA GLU A 425 -9.89 -18.30 -16.39
C GLU A 425 -9.49 -19.69 -15.86
N GLU A 426 -8.65 -20.47 -16.57
CA GLU A 426 -8.08 -21.70 -16.00
C GLU A 426 -7.24 -21.40 -14.75
N LEU A 427 -6.44 -20.32 -14.77
CA LEU A 427 -5.63 -19.90 -13.62
C LEU A 427 -6.48 -19.58 -12.39
N ARG A 428 -7.61 -18.89 -12.58
CA ARG A 428 -8.62 -18.61 -11.53
C ARG A 428 -9.23 -19.87 -10.93
N GLN A 429 -9.25 -20.98 -11.69
CA GLN A 429 -9.81 -22.27 -11.27
C GLN A 429 -8.79 -23.19 -10.56
N THR A 430 -7.48 -22.94 -10.68
CA THR A 430 -6.46 -23.68 -9.91
C THR A 430 -6.58 -23.42 -8.40
N ALA A 431 -6.56 -24.46 -7.56
CA ALA A 431 -6.38 -24.29 -6.12
C ALA A 431 -4.87 -24.16 -5.78
N PRO A 432 -4.50 -23.69 -4.57
CA PRO A 432 -5.33 -22.95 -3.60
C PRO A 432 -5.49 -21.47 -3.99
N ALA A 433 -6.68 -20.91 -3.80
CA ALA A 433 -7.00 -19.48 -3.99
C ALA A 433 -6.70 -18.87 -5.39
N GLY A 434 -6.91 -19.63 -6.48
CA GLY A 434 -6.58 -19.22 -7.85
C GLY A 434 -7.11 -17.86 -8.31
N ARG A 435 -8.29 -17.42 -7.84
CA ARG A 435 -8.79 -16.06 -8.14
C ARG A 435 -7.81 -14.97 -7.71
N VAL A 436 -7.39 -14.99 -6.45
CA VAL A 436 -6.44 -14.00 -5.89
C VAL A 436 -5.09 -14.08 -6.62
N PHE A 437 -4.65 -15.27 -7.00
CA PHE A 437 -3.42 -15.45 -7.79
C PHE A 437 -3.54 -14.85 -9.21
N ALA A 438 -4.66 -15.08 -9.89
CA ALA A 438 -4.91 -14.53 -11.22
C ALA A 438 -5.06 -12.99 -11.19
N ASP A 439 -5.81 -12.46 -10.23
CA ASP A 439 -5.98 -11.01 -10.03
C ASP A 439 -4.62 -10.34 -9.73
N ALA A 440 -3.74 -11.00 -8.98
CA ALA A 440 -2.36 -10.56 -8.75
C ALA A 440 -1.48 -10.66 -10.03
N VAL A 441 -1.64 -11.70 -10.83
CA VAL A 441 -0.93 -11.86 -12.12
C VAL A 441 -1.31 -10.75 -13.11
N VAL A 442 -2.59 -10.34 -13.18
CA VAL A 442 -2.99 -9.16 -13.98
C VAL A 442 -2.28 -7.90 -13.50
N GLY A 443 -2.19 -7.68 -12.19
CA GLY A 443 -1.45 -6.56 -11.60
C GLY A 443 0.06 -6.60 -11.86
N VAL A 444 0.66 -7.78 -12.03
CA VAL A 444 2.07 -7.95 -12.45
C VAL A 444 2.24 -7.63 -13.94
N LEU A 445 1.38 -8.17 -14.81
CA LEU A 445 1.44 -7.96 -16.26
C LEU A 445 1.20 -6.48 -16.65
N GLU A 446 0.34 -5.77 -15.93
CA GLU A 446 0.18 -4.32 -16.12
C GLU A 446 1.42 -3.52 -15.71
N ARG A 447 2.09 -3.91 -14.60
CA ARG A 447 3.38 -3.30 -14.21
C ARG A 447 4.46 -3.61 -15.24
N GLU A 448 4.50 -4.82 -15.79
CA GLU A 448 5.42 -5.20 -16.85
C GLU A 448 5.19 -4.39 -18.13
N ARG A 449 3.95 -4.18 -18.57
CA ARG A 449 3.61 -3.28 -19.69
C ARG A 449 4.15 -1.87 -19.47
N ASN A 450 4.01 -1.33 -18.26
CA ASN A 450 4.52 0.01 -17.92
C ASN A 450 6.06 0.04 -17.85
N TRP A 451 6.70 -1.03 -17.38
CA TRP A 451 8.16 -1.20 -17.35
C TRP A 451 8.77 -1.32 -18.75
N VAL A 452 8.11 -2.06 -19.66
CA VAL A 452 8.49 -2.13 -21.08
C VAL A 452 8.37 -0.75 -21.74
N ARG A 453 7.30 0.00 -21.47
CA ARG A 453 7.15 1.38 -21.96
C ARG A 453 8.32 2.27 -21.51
N TRP A 454 8.64 2.27 -20.21
CA TRP A 454 9.74 3.06 -19.67
C TRP A 454 11.13 2.67 -20.25
N LYS A 455 11.37 1.39 -20.55
CA LYS A 455 12.57 0.95 -21.30
C LYS A 455 12.60 1.49 -22.73
N ASN A 456 11.45 1.57 -23.39
CA ASN A 456 11.32 2.10 -24.75
C ASN A 456 11.56 3.63 -24.78
N ASP A 457 11.19 4.31 -23.70
CA ASP A 457 11.54 5.71 -23.39
C ASP A 457 13.02 5.87 -22.93
N LEU A 458 13.88 4.87 -23.19
CA LEU A 458 15.31 4.79 -22.93
C LEU A 458 15.73 4.88 -21.45
N CYS A 459 14.91 4.37 -20.54
CA CYS A 459 15.18 4.32 -19.09
C CYS A 459 15.45 5.72 -18.49
N SER A 460 14.50 6.64 -18.64
CA SER A 460 14.59 7.97 -18.00
C SER A 460 14.77 7.85 -16.47
N PRO A 461 15.66 8.64 -15.83
CA PRO A 461 15.89 8.54 -14.39
C PRO A 461 14.60 8.71 -13.58
N PHE A 462 14.40 7.82 -12.60
CA PHE A 462 13.30 7.94 -11.63
C PHE A 462 13.55 9.08 -10.64
N ASP A 463 14.81 9.27 -10.26
CA ASP A 463 15.25 10.30 -9.35
C ASP A 463 15.32 11.66 -10.05
N ARG A 464 14.77 12.69 -9.40
CA ARG A 464 15.13 14.08 -9.73
C ARG A 464 16.45 14.39 -9.05
N GLU A 465 17.36 15.03 -9.76
CA GLU A 465 18.63 15.46 -9.16
C GLU A 465 18.37 16.34 -7.92
N PRO A 466 19.12 16.16 -6.82
CA PRO A 466 18.99 17.02 -5.65
C PRO A 466 19.45 18.42 -6.04
N GLU A 467 18.51 19.36 -6.07
CA GLU A 467 18.75 20.76 -6.42
C GLU A 467 19.90 21.34 -5.57
N PRO A 468 20.89 22.05 -6.19
CA PRO A 468 22.00 22.62 -5.45
C PRO A 468 21.50 23.65 -4.44
N GLY A 469 22.10 23.66 -3.26
CA GLY A 469 21.61 24.35 -2.07
C GLY A 469 21.67 25.88 -2.05
N SER A 470 21.33 26.57 -3.15
CA SER A 470 20.74 27.90 -3.00
C SER A 470 19.38 27.74 -2.30
N THR A 471 19.04 28.67 -1.42
CA THR A 471 18.04 28.38 -0.40
C THR A 471 16.66 28.12 -1.02
N LEU A 472 15.92 27.16 -0.45
CA LEU A 472 14.49 26.98 -0.75
C LEU A 472 13.74 28.31 -0.58
N GLU A 473 14.23 29.17 0.31
CA GLU A 473 13.71 30.48 0.66
C GLU A 473 13.83 31.50 -0.48
N GLU A 474 14.95 31.55 -1.21
CA GLU A 474 15.11 32.39 -2.41
C GLU A 474 14.10 32.02 -3.50
N ARG A 475 13.95 30.73 -3.81
CA ARG A 475 13.02 30.27 -4.86
C ARG A 475 11.56 30.33 -4.45
N THR A 476 11.27 30.19 -3.17
CA THR A 476 9.92 30.39 -2.64
C THR A 476 9.66 31.83 -2.23
N HIS A 477 10.60 32.77 -2.40
CA HIS A 477 10.44 34.17 -1.96
C HIS A 477 9.22 34.82 -2.59
N THR A 478 9.11 34.77 -3.92
CA THR A 478 7.97 35.34 -4.66
C THR A 478 6.65 34.65 -4.29
N THR A 479 6.62 33.32 -4.18
CA THR A 479 5.41 32.59 -3.75
C THR A 479 5.05 32.88 -2.29
N ARG A 480 6.03 33.11 -1.42
CA ARG A 480 5.81 33.55 -0.03
C ARG A 480 5.31 34.99 0.00
N GLU A 481 5.81 35.89 -0.84
CA GLU A 481 5.29 37.25 -1.00
C GLU A 481 3.84 37.24 -1.52
N GLU A 482 3.52 36.40 -2.51
CA GLU A 482 2.15 36.18 -3.00
C GLU A 482 1.23 35.59 -1.91
N MET A 483 1.72 34.67 -1.08
CA MET A 483 0.96 34.07 0.03
C MET A 483 0.90 34.95 1.30
N CYS A 484 1.80 35.93 1.43
CA CYS A 484 1.81 36.92 2.53
C CYS A 484 1.20 38.27 2.13
N ALA A 485 0.89 38.46 0.84
CA ALA A 485 0.08 39.58 0.38
C ALA A 485 -1.28 39.53 1.08
N VAL A 486 -1.76 40.68 1.55
CA VAL A 486 -3.08 40.79 2.16
C VAL A 486 -4.12 40.43 1.08
N PRO A 487 -4.99 39.43 1.30
CA PRO A 487 -6.04 39.09 0.34
C PRO A 487 -6.92 40.30 0.04
N GLU A 488 -7.41 40.42 -1.20
CA GLU A 488 -8.40 41.46 -1.53
C GLU A 488 -9.60 41.36 -0.58
N GLU A 489 -10.08 42.51 -0.08
CA GLU A 489 -11.18 42.53 0.90
C GLU A 489 -12.40 41.82 0.34
N TRP A 490 -12.83 40.77 1.05
CA TRP A 490 -13.86 39.87 0.55
C TRP A 490 -15.19 40.62 0.34
N PRO A 491 -15.72 40.69 -0.91
CA PRO A 491 -16.75 41.67 -1.29
C PRO A 491 -18.16 41.35 -0.75
N HIS A 492 -18.29 40.37 0.14
CA HIS A 492 -19.54 39.86 0.67
C HIS A 492 -19.42 39.70 2.19
N ALA A 493 -19.91 40.68 2.95
CA ALA A 493 -19.69 40.78 4.39
C ALA A 493 -20.09 39.54 5.21
N LEU A 494 -20.99 38.68 4.69
CA LEU A 494 -21.35 37.39 5.28
C LEU A 494 -20.85 36.17 4.46
N GLY A 495 -19.66 36.24 3.88
CA GLY A 495 -18.99 35.10 3.25
C GLY A 495 -19.54 34.67 1.88
N SER A 496 -20.78 35.04 1.52
CA SER A 496 -21.33 34.82 0.17
C SER A 496 -22.31 35.93 -0.23
N ALA A 497 -22.48 36.12 -1.55
CA ALA A 497 -23.39 37.12 -2.08
C ALA A 497 -24.84 36.94 -1.57
N PRO A 498 -25.46 35.73 -1.58
CA PRO A 498 -26.84 35.57 -1.14
C PRO A 498 -27.01 35.82 0.37
N LEU A 499 -26.06 35.42 1.22
CA LEU A 499 -26.13 35.69 2.66
C LEU A 499 -25.99 37.19 2.95
N THR A 500 -25.11 37.87 2.23
CA THR A 500 -24.92 39.32 2.38
C THR A 500 -26.17 40.07 1.92
N GLU A 501 -26.74 39.71 0.76
CA GLU A 501 -28.01 40.25 0.25
C GLU A 501 -29.15 40.06 1.28
N ILE A 502 -29.32 38.85 1.83
CA ILE A 502 -30.36 38.53 2.82
C ILE A 502 -30.20 39.36 4.11
N TRP A 503 -28.96 39.61 4.57
CA TRP A 503 -28.70 40.39 5.77
C TRP A 503 -28.87 41.90 5.55
N GLU A 504 -28.56 42.38 4.34
CA GLU A 504 -28.86 43.74 3.89
C GLU A 504 -30.37 44.00 3.73
N MET A 505 -31.22 42.96 3.59
CA MET A 505 -32.68 43.12 3.71
C MET A 505 -33.14 43.52 5.13
N GLY A 506 -32.28 43.37 6.15
CA GLY A 506 -32.41 44.11 7.40
C GLY A 506 -33.37 43.57 8.46
N TYR A 507 -33.98 42.39 8.28
CA TYR A 507 -34.84 41.76 9.29
C TYR A 507 -34.05 41.49 10.59
N ARG A 508 -34.45 42.13 11.69
CA ARG A 508 -33.76 42.05 12.99
C ARG A 508 -34.71 41.78 14.15
N ASP A 509 -35.93 42.28 14.07
CA ASP A 509 -36.87 42.31 15.19
C ASP A 509 -38.09 41.41 14.93
N LEU A 510 -38.77 40.99 16.00
CA LEU A 510 -40.05 40.27 15.88
C LEU A 510 -41.13 41.09 15.16
N TRP A 511 -40.98 42.42 15.14
CA TRP A 511 -41.81 43.36 14.39
C TRP A 511 -41.62 43.23 12.87
N ASP A 512 -40.39 43.00 12.42
CA ASP A 512 -40.08 42.72 11.01
C ASP A 512 -40.66 41.37 10.59
N ILE A 513 -40.74 40.39 11.50
CA ILE A 513 -41.35 39.08 11.23
C ILE A 513 -42.88 39.16 11.25
N GLN A 514 -43.48 40.09 12.02
CA GLN A 514 -44.92 40.38 11.96
C GLN A 514 -45.33 41.18 10.70
N ASN A 515 -44.43 42.00 10.13
CA ASN A 515 -44.68 42.77 8.90
C ASN A 515 -43.49 42.69 7.92
N PRO A 516 -43.16 41.51 7.36
CA PRO A 516 -41.93 41.29 6.58
C PRO A 516 -41.88 42.07 5.27
N PHE A 517 -43.04 42.51 4.79
CA PHE A 517 -43.16 43.68 3.94
C PHE A 517 -44.38 44.45 4.45
N GLN A 518 -44.34 45.78 4.46
CA GLN A 518 -45.60 46.52 4.38
C GLN A 518 -46.26 46.15 3.04
N PRO A 519 -47.48 45.59 3.03
CA PRO A 519 -48.12 45.18 1.80
C PRO A 519 -48.54 46.43 1.02
N GLY A 520 -47.71 46.81 0.06
CA GLY A 520 -48.15 47.71 -1.02
C GLY A 520 -49.43 47.14 -1.64
N ASP A 521 -50.33 48.02 -2.06
CA ASP A 521 -51.59 47.59 -2.68
C ASP A 521 -51.27 46.69 -3.89
N VAL A 522 -52.15 45.74 -4.23
CA VAL A 522 -51.97 44.89 -5.42
C VAL A 522 -51.79 45.77 -6.66
N LYS A 523 -52.37 46.98 -6.65
CA LYS A 523 -52.15 48.06 -7.63
C LYS A 523 -50.68 48.45 -7.82
N ASP A 524 -49.86 48.49 -6.77
CA ASP A 524 -48.44 48.88 -6.83
C ASP A 524 -47.56 47.76 -7.42
N PHE A 525 -47.86 46.50 -7.12
CA PHE A 525 -47.21 45.38 -7.81
C PHE A 525 -47.59 45.34 -9.29
N VAL A 526 -48.87 45.56 -9.64
CA VAL A 526 -49.33 45.72 -11.03
C VAL A 526 -48.65 46.92 -11.73
N LYS A 527 -48.37 48.00 -11.00
CA LYS A 527 -47.62 49.16 -11.49
C LYS A 527 -46.14 48.82 -11.76
N LYS A 528 -45.48 48.05 -10.89
CA LYS A 528 -44.11 47.53 -11.12
C LYS A 528 -44.04 46.59 -12.32
N ILE A 529 -45.00 45.68 -12.48
CA ILE A 529 -45.09 44.77 -13.65
C ILE A 529 -45.18 45.58 -14.95
N LYS A 530 -46.01 46.63 -15.00
CA LYS A 530 -46.09 47.53 -16.17
C LYS A 530 -44.81 48.31 -16.44
N ILE A 531 -44.02 48.65 -15.40
CA ILE A 531 -42.71 49.31 -15.57
C ILE A 531 -41.70 48.35 -16.20
N GLU A 532 -41.66 47.08 -15.80
CA GLU A 532 -40.78 46.09 -16.44
C GLU A 532 -41.24 45.74 -17.87
N ASP A 533 -42.54 45.65 -18.14
CA ASP A 533 -43.04 45.49 -19.52
C ASP A 533 -42.60 46.66 -20.42
N ASN A 534 -42.69 47.90 -19.95
CA ASN A 534 -42.20 49.07 -20.68
C ASN A 534 -40.67 49.02 -20.91
N ARG A 535 -39.90 48.50 -19.95
CA ARG A 535 -38.44 48.31 -20.09
C ARG A 535 -38.11 47.24 -21.14
N ILE A 536 -38.81 46.11 -21.11
CA ILE A 536 -38.69 45.03 -22.09
C ILE A 536 -39.03 45.55 -23.50
N GLU A 537 -40.12 46.31 -23.65
CA GLU A 537 -40.53 46.88 -24.94
C GLU A 537 -39.51 47.92 -25.46
N MET A 538 -38.99 48.79 -24.60
CA MET A 538 -37.94 49.75 -24.96
C MET A 538 -36.63 49.06 -25.35
N ARG A 539 -36.25 47.96 -24.69
CA ARG A 539 -35.09 47.15 -25.07
C ARG A 539 -35.30 46.48 -26.43
N LYS A 540 -36.46 45.86 -26.67
CA LYS A 540 -36.84 45.25 -27.95
C LYS A 540 -36.85 46.29 -29.09
N LYS A 541 -37.36 47.51 -28.87
CA LYS A 541 -37.26 48.65 -29.81
C LYS A 541 -35.83 49.12 -30.07
N THR A 542 -34.94 49.04 -29.07
CA THR A 542 -33.53 49.40 -29.21
C THR A 542 -32.76 48.38 -30.04
N LEU A 543 -32.97 47.09 -29.79
CA LEU A 543 -32.41 46.00 -30.60
C LEU A 543 -32.89 46.08 -32.05
N ALA A 544 -34.17 46.36 -32.30
CA ALA A 544 -34.70 46.54 -33.65
C ALA A 544 -33.99 47.68 -34.41
N ARG A 545 -33.77 48.84 -33.75
CA ARG A 545 -32.99 49.95 -34.33
C ARG A 545 -31.51 49.62 -34.54
N GLN A 546 -30.91 48.76 -33.71
CA GLN A 546 -29.55 48.27 -33.94
C GLN A 546 -29.49 47.31 -35.13
N ALA A 547 -30.44 46.38 -35.25
CA ALA A 547 -30.56 45.48 -36.39
C ALA A 547 -30.78 46.24 -37.71
N GLU A 548 -31.65 47.27 -37.71
CA GLU A 548 -31.89 48.17 -38.84
C GLU A 548 -30.62 48.96 -39.23
N ARG A 549 -29.85 49.47 -38.25
CA ARG A 549 -28.55 50.10 -38.48
C ARG A 549 -27.50 49.13 -39.05
N ILE A 550 -27.48 47.88 -38.57
CA ILE A 550 -26.57 46.84 -39.09
C ILE A 550 -26.98 46.45 -40.52
N ALA A 551 -28.27 46.31 -40.80
CA ALA A 551 -28.80 46.01 -42.13
C ALA A 551 -28.50 47.14 -43.13
N THR A 552 -28.72 48.40 -42.75
CA THR A 552 -28.42 49.56 -43.60
C THR A 552 -26.91 49.80 -43.76
N ALA A 553 -26.09 49.52 -42.75
CA ALA A 553 -24.63 49.52 -42.89
C ALA A 553 -24.15 48.40 -43.84
N ARG A 554 -24.71 47.20 -43.74
CA ARG A 554 -24.40 46.06 -44.63
C ARG A 554 -24.86 46.31 -46.07
N ALA A 555 -26.03 46.92 -46.25
CA ALA A 555 -26.51 47.38 -47.56
C ALA A 555 -25.60 48.49 -48.15
N LYS A 556 -25.15 49.45 -47.34
CA LYS A 556 -24.14 50.44 -47.77
C LYS A 556 -22.80 49.81 -48.12
N ALA A 557 -22.35 48.79 -47.39
CA ALA A 557 -21.13 48.06 -47.71
C ALA A 557 -21.24 47.32 -49.05
N VAL A 558 -22.38 46.67 -49.32
CA VAL A 558 -22.66 46.04 -50.64
C VAL A 558 -22.72 47.08 -51.75
N ALA A 559 -23.37 48.23 -51.52
CA ALA A 559 -23.43 49.33 -52.49
C ALA A 559 -22.07 50.01 -52.76
N ALA A 560 -21.19 50.08 -51.75
CA ALA A 560 -19.83 50.58 -51.91
C ALA A 560 -18.96 49.62 -52.74
N VAL A 561 -19.18 48.30 -52.63
CA VAL A 561 -18.49 47.28 -53.43
C VAL A 561 -18.97 47.27 -54.90
N THR A 562 -20.19 47.72 -55.19
CA THR A 562 -20.73 47.82 -56.57
C THR A 562 -20.65 49.21 -57.19
N GLY A 563 -20.10 50.20 -56.47
CA GLY A 563 -20.19 51.62 -56.82
C GLY A 563 -18.85 52.35 -56.92
N THR A 564 -17.93 51.93 -57.80
CA THR A 564 -16.77 52.75 -58.17
C THR A 564 -16.35 52.51 -59.63
N SER A 565 -16.50 53.52 -60.48
CA SER A 565 -15.90 53.56 -61.82
C SER A 565 -15.57 55.01 -62.20
N MET A 566 -14.39 55.19 -62.77
CA MET A 566 -13.82 56.40 -63.40
C MET A 566 -13.47 57.62 -62.52
N THR A 567 -12.20 58.03 -62.68
CA THR A 567 -11.63 59.41 -62.65
C THR A 567 -11.72 60.25 -61.37
N GLN A 568 -10.83 61.22 -61.10
CA GLN A 568 -9.37 61.43 -61.27
C GLN A 568 -9.04 62.78 -60.57
N GLU A 569 -7.77 63.12 -60.32
CA GLU A 569 -7.29 64.52 -60.09
C GLU A 569 -7.76 65.25 -58.80
N THR A 570 -7.05 66.21 -58.15
CA THR A 570 -5.60 66.53 -58.03
C THR A 570 -5.33 67.45 -56.80
N THR A 571 -4.04 67.63 -56.45
CA THR A 571 -3.40 68.85 -55.85
C THR A 571 -3.68 69.37 -54.41
N ILE A 572 -2.63 69.27 -53.57
CA ILE A 572 -1.86 70.38 -52.91
C ILE A 572 -2.46 71.22 -51.74
N GLU A 573 -1.87 70.96 -50.55
CA GLU A 573 -1.28 71.87 -49.52
C GLU A 573 -1.99 73.04 -48.78
N GLN A 574 -1.58 73.17 -47.50
CA GLN A 574 -1.40 74.41 -46.66
C GLN A 574 -2.64 75.30 -46.31
N ALA A 575 -2.71 75.99 -45.15
CA ALA A 575 -2.05 75.85 -43.85
C ALA A 575 -2.81 76.63 -42.71
N LYS A 576 -2.59 76.18 -41.46
CA LYS A 576 -2.39 76.87 -40.13
C LYS A 576 -2.43 78.44 -40.01
N PRO A 577 -2.44 79.08 -38.79
CA PRO A 577 -2.46 78.53 -37.40
C PRO A 577 -3.22 79.34 -36.28
N SER A 578 -3.19 78.79 -35.05
CA SER A 578 -3.06 79.49 -33.73
C SER A 578 -4.25 80.29 -33.15
N ALA A 579 -4.34 80.63 -31.84
CA ALA A 579 -3.44 80.48 -30.65
C ALA A 579 -4.28 80.46 -29.34
N PRO A 580 -3.71 80.40 -28.10
CA PRO A 580 -2.44 79.83 -27.58
C PRO A 580 -2.77 78.53 -26.76
N ALA A 581 -2.21 78.07 -25.62
CA ALA A 581 -1.03 78.27 -24.74
C ALA A 581 -0.73 76.89 -24.04
N THR A 582 0.37 76.48 -23.37
CA THR A 582 1.64 77.03 -22.79
C THR A 582 1.51 77.75 -21.42
N ALA A 583 2.36 77.54 -20.39
CA ALA A 583 3.49 76.61 -20.11
C ALA A 583 3.58 76.34 -18.56
N THR A 584 4.51 75.60 -17.91
CA THR A 584 5.92 75.14 -18.13
C THR A 584 6.23 73.82 -17.36
N GLY A 585 7.22 72.97 -17.67
CA GLY A 585 8.14 72.87 -18.82
C GLY A 585 9.44 72.05 -18.56
N SER A 586 10.02 71.44 -19.61
CA SER A 586 11.46 71.09 -19.82
C SER A 586 12.20 70.05 -18.94
N PRO A 587 13.36 69.48 -19.37
CA PRO A 587 13.74 69.00 -20.73
C PRO A 587 14.62 67.71 -20.80
N LEU A 588 14.66 67.00 -21.96
CA LEU A 588 15.85 66.56 -22.74
C LEU A 588 15.54 65.45 -23.79
N HIS A 589 16.54 64.97 -24.56
CA HIS A 589 16.47 64.56 -25.98
C HIS A 589 17.56 63.47 -26.30
N PRO A 590 17.77 62.92 -27.54
CA PRO A 590 16.88 62.27 -28.54
C PRO A 590 17.40 60.89 -29.07
N SER A 591 16.65 60.20 -29.96
CA SER A 591 17.07 59.83 -31.36
C SER A 591 16.18 58.77 -32.06
N LEU A 592 16.46 58.46 -33.34
CA LEU A 592 15.65 57.75 -34.37
C LEU A 592 16.60 57.00 -35.36
N PRO A 593 16.18 56.25 -36.43
CA PRO A 593 14.85 55.70 -36.84
C PRO A 593 14.84 54.21 -37.35
N ALA A 594 13.65 53.74 -37.79
CA ALA A 594 13.36 52.79 -38.91
C ALA A 594 13.25 51.24 -38.72
N LYS A 595 12.13 50.68 -39.26
CA LYS A 595 11.86 49.38 -39.99
C LYS A 595 12.61 48.05 -39.66
N PRO A 596 12.10 46.85 -40.07
CA PRO A 596 10.71 46.37 -40.31
C PRO A 596 10.42 44.89 -39.87
N GLY A 597 9.16 44.42 -39.98
CA GLY A 597 8.78 42.98 -39.97
C GLY A 597 8.80 42.28 -38.59
N SER A 598 8.34 41.04 -38.41
CA SER A 598 7.54 40.10 -39.23
C SER A 598 6.86 39.10 -38.28
N ALA A 599 5.54 38.95 -38.24
CA ALA A 599 4.71 38.03 -39.05
C ALA A 599 4.77 36.53 -38.64
N SER A 600 3.58 35.92 -38.63
CA SER A 600 3.20 34.51 -38.37
C SER A 600 4.04 33.46 -39.12
N PRO A 601 4.10 32.20 -38.63
CA PRO A 601 3.10 31.17 -39.03
C PRO A 601 2.79 30.08 -37.95
N SER A 602 1.91 29.08 -38.12
CA SER A 602 0.60 28.94 -38.83
C SER A 602 0.06 27.48 -38.74
N LYS A 603 -1.26 27.26 -38.98
CA LYS A 603 -1.86 26.01 -39.58
C LYS A 603 -1.75 24.70 -38.75
N THR A 604 -2.39 23.54 -39.00
CA THR A 604 -3.54 23.02 -39.81
C THR A 604 -3.82 21.57 -39.33
N SER A 605 -4.98 20.91 -39.49
CA SER A 605 -6.40 21.28 -39.70
C SER A 605 -7.26 20.00 -39.66
N GLU A 606 -8.60 20.11 -39.63
CA GLU A 606 -9.56 19.05 -40.03
C GLU A 606 -9.61 17.76 -39.16
N SER A 607 -10.65 16.89 -39.18
CA SER A 607 -12.06 17.02 -39.60
C SER A 607 -12.94 15.88 -39.04
N ALA A 608 -14.27 16.01 -39.25
CA ALA A 608 -15.20 14.92 -39.62
C ALA A 608 -15.90 13.99 -38.57
N GLN A 609 -17.20 13.80 -38.84
CA GLN A 609 -18.02 12.57 -38.78
C GLN A 609 -18.95 12.19 -37.59
N ALA A 610 -20.04 11.52 -38.02
CA ALA A 610 -20.95 10.60 -37.33
C ALA A 610 -22.24 11.11 -36.60
N GLN A 611 -23.37 10.83 -37.27
CA GLN A 611 -24.78 10.70 -36.82
C GLN A 611 -24.98 9.33 -36.07
N PRO A 612 -26.19 8.77 -35.72
CA PRO A 612 -27.54 9.06 -36.28
C PRO A 612 -28.86 8.78 -35.48
N THR A 613 -29.98 9.31 -36.03
CA THR A 613 -31.38 8.73 -36.07
C THR A 613 -32.19 8.56 -34.75
N PRO A 614 -33.52 8.25 -34.77
CA PRO A 614 -34.47 7.90 -35.86
C PRO A 614 -35.64 8.94 -36.05
N THR A 615 -36.71 8.82 -36.87
CA THR A 615 -37.49 7.66 -37.41
C THR A 615 -38.15 7.89 -38.80
N ALA A 616 -38.31 6.78 -39.57
CA ALA A 616 -39.43 6.28 -40.43
C ALA A 616 -40.67 7.15 -40.79
N THR A 617 -41.42 6.99 -41.92
CA THR A 617 -41.35 6.16 -43.17
C THR A 617 -42.32 6.66 -44.28
N THR A 618 -42.14 6.18 -45.52
CA THR A 618 -42.93 6.36 -46.79
C THR A 618 -44.27 5.57 -46.85
N PRO A 619 -45.21 5.71 -47.84
CA PRO A 619 -44.99 5.54 -49.32
C PRO A 619 -45.83 6.36 -50.36
N THR A 620 -45.54 6.07 -51.63
CA THR A 620 -45.97 6.58 -52.98
C THR A 620 -47.22 5.85 -53.58
N PRO A 621 -47.65 5.94 -54.90
CA PRO A 621 -47.17 6.63 -56.14
C PRO A 621 -48.26 7.25 -57.11
N VAL A 622 -47.86 7.52 -58.40
CA VAL A 622 -48.63 7.62 -59.70
C VAL A 622 -49.34 8.98 -60.11
N PRO A 623 -49.71 9.28 -61.41
CA PRO A 623 -48.87 10.13 -62.30
C PRO A 623 -49.56 11.23 -63.18
N THR A 624 -48.81 11.78 -64.16
CA THR A 624 -49.18 12.54 -65.41
C THR A 624 -49.71 13.99 -65.32
N PRO A 625 -49.61 14.82 -66.40
CA PRO A 625 -48.69 14.84 -67.56
C PRO A 625 -47.89 16.18 -67.70
N ILE A 626 -47.24 16.43 -68.85
CA ILE A 626 -46.26 17.52 -69.06
C ILE A 626 -46.86 18.76 -69.77
N GLU A 627 -46.50 19.97 -69.35
CA GLU A 627 -46.61 21.21 -70.15
C GLU A 627 -45.32 22.06 -70.12
N ARG A 628 -45.33 23.26 -70.72
CA ARG A 628 -44.13 24.01 -71.15
C ARG A 628 -43.37 24.69 -70.00
N VAL A 629 -42.04 24.69 -70.10
CA VAL A 629 -41.08 25.22 -69.11
C VAL A 629 -41.16 26.75 -68.97
N PRO A 630 -41.48 27.27 -67.77
CA PRO A 630 -41.14 28.65 -67.37
C PRO A 630 -39.70 28.72 -66.85
N THR A 631 -39.06 29.88 -66.93
CA THR A 631 -37.72 30.08 -66.35
C THR A 631 -37.75 30.00 -64.80
N PRO A 632 -36.76 29.35 -64.16
CA PRO A 632 -36.77 29.15 -62.71
C PRO A 632 -36.46 30.44 -61.95
N VAL A 633 -37.39 30.87 -61.11
CA VAL A 633 -37.18 31.92 -60.10
C VAL A 633 -36.57 31.28 -58.84
N PRO A 634 -35.50 31.83 -58.25
CA PRO A 634 -34.82 31.19 -57.11
C PRO A 634 -35.66 31.21 -55.81
N PRO A 635 -35.46 30.23 -54.91
CA PRO A 635 -36.22 30.12 -53.67
C PRO A 635 -35.89 31.23 -52.66
N ALA A 636 -36.87 31.58 -51.83
CA ALA A 636 -36.73 32.60 -50.79
C ALA A 636 -35.78 32.17 -49.65
N THR A 637 -35.03 33.13 -49.12
CA THR A 637 -34.05 32.92 -48.05
C THR A 637 -34.73 32.71 -46.69
N PRO A 638 -34.30 31.73 -45.85
CA PRO A 638 -34.87 31.56 -44.51
C PRO A 638 -34.54 32.74 -43.59
N PRO A 639 -35.43 33.09 -42.64
CA PRO A 639 -35.20 34.18 -41.70
C PRO A 639 -34.11 33.84 -40.69
N ILE A 640 -33.20 34.78 -40.44
CA ILE A 640 -32.10 34.63 -39.47
C ILE A 640 -32.64 34.82 -38.05
N THR A 641 -32.67 33.76 -37.26
CA THR A 641 -32.91 33.83 -35.81
C THR A 641 -31.65 34.30 -35.09
N THR A 642 -31.75 35.37 -34.32
CA THR A 642 -30.71 35.78 -33.35
C THR A 642 -30.94 35.11 -32.00
N PRO A 643 -29.88 34.82 -31.21
CA PRO A 643 -30.04 34.30 -29.85
C PRO A 643 -30.76 35.32 -28.94
N PRO A 644 -31.46 34.87 -27.89
CA PRO A 644 -32.17 35.77 -26.98
C PRO A 644 -31.20 36.64 -26.18
N ASP A 645 -31.53 37.91 -26.02
CA ASP A 645 -30.76 38.86 -25.22
C ASP A 645 -30.90 38.55 -23.72
N GLU A 646 -29.79 38.28 -23.04
CA GLU A 646 -29.76 38.01 -21.59
C GLU A 646 -30.40 39.12 -20.76
N GLN A 647 -30.34 40.38 -21.22
CA GLN A 647 -31.00 41.49 -20.53
C GLN A 647 -32.53 41.38 -20.61
N ILE A 648 -33.08 40.84 -21.71
CA ILE A 648 -34.52 40.59 -21.82
C ILE A 648 -34.92 39.43 -20.92
N LEU A 649 -34.14 38.34 -20.88
CA LEU A 649 -34.39 37.20 -19.98
C LEU A 649 -34.42 37.64 -18.51
N LYS A 650 -33.43 38.41 -18.05
CA LYS A 650 -33.37 38.93 -16.66
C LYS A 650 -34.54 39.88 -16.33
N LEU A 651 -35.03 40.67 -17.29
CA LEU A 651 -36.23 41.50 -17.10
C LEU A 651 -37.52 40.64 -17.07
N GLU A 652 -37.61 39.59 -17.88
CA GLU A 652 -38.75 38.68 -17.90
C GLU A 652 -38.81 37.80 -16.64
N GLU A 653 -37.67 37.36 -16.08
CA GLU A 653 -37.58 36.76 -14.74
C GLU A 653 -38.05 37.73 -13.63
N ASN A 654 -37.58 38.97 -13.63
CA ASN A 654 -38.01 39.98 -12.65
C ASN A 654 -39.51 40.27 -12.75
N LYS A 655 -40.07 40.31 -13.98
CA LYS A 655 -41.51 40.40 -14.20
C LYS A 655 -42.27 39.22 -13.58
N GLN A 656 -41.76 37.98 -13.73
CA GLN A 656 -42.35 36.79 -13.11
C GLN A 656 -42.30 36.87 -11.57
N ARG A 657 -41.18 37.31 -10.98
CA ARG A 657 -41.06 37.52 -9.53
C ARG A 657 -42.12 38.50 -9.01
N TRP A 658 -42.30 39.66 -9.66
CA TRP A 658 -43.33 40.63 -9.27
C TRP A 658 -44.76 40.11 -9.47
N ALA A 659 -45.03 39.32 -10.52
CA ALA A 659 -46.33 38.69 -10.74
C ALA A 659 -46.67 37.64 -9.68
N TRP A 660 -45.69 36.83 -9.26
CA TRP A 660 -45.86 35.84 -8.20
C TRP A 660 -46.11 36.49 -6.83
N LEU A 661 -45.38 37.58 -6.52
CA LEU A 661 -45.63 38.40 -5.33
C LEU A 661 -47.03 39.04 -5.33
N ALA A 662 -47.51 39.54 -6.47
CA ALA A 662 -48.86 40.07 -6.60
C ALA A 662 -49.94 38.99 -6.35
N LEU A 663 -49.77 37.79 -6.95
CA LEU A 663 -50.67 36.66 -6.76
C LEU A 663 -50.70 36.17 -5.31
N ARG A 664 -49.53 36.07 -4.65
CA ARG A 664 -49.42 35.71 -3.23
C ARG A 664 -50.11 36.75 -2.35
N THR A 665 -49.86 38.03 -2.56
CA THR A 665 -50.48 39.12 -1.79
C THR A 665 -52.00 39.12 -1.96
N ALA A 666 -52.51 38.94 -3.18
CA ALA A 666 -53.95 38.84 -3.45
C ALA A 666 -54.58 37.59 -2.79
N ARG A 667 -53.91 36.43 -2.84
CA ARG A 667 -54.33 35.21 -2.14
C ARG A 667 -54.40 35.43 -0.62
N ASP A 668 -53.38 36.05 -0.05
CA ASP A 668 -53.25 36.21 1.40
C ASP A 668 -54.25 37.26 1.92
N GLN A 669 -54.56 38.31 1.14
CA GLN A 669 -55.72 39.20 1.38
C GLN A 669 -57.07 38.45 1.30
N HIS A 670 -57.23 37.53 0.35
CA HIS A 670 -58.44 36.72 0.20
C HIS A 670 -58.62 35.70 1.34
N LEU A 671 -57.52 35.14 1.86
CA LEU A 671 -57.52 34.28 3.05
C LEU A 671 -57.86 35.08 4.33
N ALA A 672 -57.35 36.30 4.47
CA ALA A 672 -57.66 37.19 5.58
C ALA A 672 -59.14 37.63 5.65
N GLN A 673 -59.90 37.49 4.55
CA GLN A 673 -61.37 37.66 4.56
C GLN A 673 -62.10 36.43 5.11
N PHE A 674 -61.59 35.21 4.87
CA PHE A 674 -62.15 33.97 5.41
C PHE A 674 -61.77 33.75 6.88
N ALA A 675 -60.58 34.20 7.31
CA ALA A 675 -60.08 34.08 8.68
C ALA A 675 -60.82 34.93 9.74
N LYS A 676 -62.02 35.45 9.44
CA LYS A 676 -62.87 36.23 10.35
C LYS A 676 -64.03 35.45 10.98
N ILE A 677 -64.07 34.12 10.82
CA ILE A 677 -65.13 33.25 11.35
C ILE A 677 -64.52 32.19 12.29
N GLY A 678 -64.42 32.53 13.58
CA GLY A 678 -63.67 31.74 14.59
C GLY A 678 -62.14 31.87 14.39
N VAL A 679 -61.27 31.61 15.36
CA VAL A 679 -61.33 31.02 16.73
C VAL A 679 -60.29 31.82 17.55
N GLY A 680 -60.33 32.05 18.86
CA GLY A 680 -60.97 31.31 19.95
C GLY A 680 -59.89 30.73 20.89
N ASP A 681 -59.14 31.65 21.52
CA ASP A 681 -58.09 31.40 22.53
C ASP A 681 -56.91 30.47 22.18
N VAL A 682 -55.93 31.04 21.45
CA VAL A 682 -54.64 30.40 21.15
C VAL A 682 -53.75 30.29 22.40
N VAL A 683 -53.95 31.12 23.42
CA VAL A 683 -53.11 31.17 24.62
C VAL A 683 -53.40 29.97 25.53
N ALA A 684 -54.68 29.62 25.67
CA ALA A 684 -55.09 28.40 26.35
C ALA A 684 -54.46 27.15 25.71
N LEU A 685 -54.46 27.06 24.37
CA LEU A 685 -53.86 25.92 23.64
C LEU A 685 -52.34 25.83 23.84
N ALA A 686 -51.63 26.96 23.80
CA ALA A 686 -50.19 26.98 24.08
C ALA A 686 -49.87 26.51 25.52
N ALA A 687 -50.66 26.94 26.51
CA ALA A 687 -50.53 26.51 27.90
C ALA A 687 -50.98 25.06 28.14
N GLU A 688 -51.77 24.45 27.24
CA GLU A 688 -52.10 23.02 27.25
C GLU A 688 -50.95 22.20 26.65
N ILE A 689 -50.37 22.67 25.53
CA ILE A 689 -49.22 22.03 24.85
C ILE A 689 -48.00 21.98 25.76
N GLU A 690 -47.67 23.07 26.47
CA GLU A 690 -46.49 23.06 27.36
C GLU A 690 -46.73 22.17 28.60
N ARG A 691 -47.98 22.02 29.06
CA ARG A 691 -48.34 21.01 30.09
C ARG A 691 -48.29 19.58 29.56
N GLU A 692 -48.74 19.30 28.34
CA GLU A 692 -48.52 18.00 27.69
C GLU A 692 -47.01 17.71 27.55
N ARG A 693 -46.21 18.73 27.25
CA ARG A 693 -44.77 18.63 27.12
C ARG A 693 -44.09 18.33 28.46
N GLU A 694 -44.36 19.10 29.50
CA GLU A 694 -43.85 18.81 30.85
C GLU A 694 -44.34 17.43 31.35
N ALA A 695 -45.58 17.04 31.03
CA ALA A 695 -46.07 15.70 31.33
C ALA A 695 -45.33 14.60 30.54
N ARG A 696 -44.99 14.83 29.27
CA ARG A 696 -44.17 13.90 28.46
C ARG A 696 -42.71 13.85 28.91
N GLU A 697 -42.12 14.97 29.31
CA GLU A 697 -40.74 15.04 29.81
C GLU A 697 -40.62 14.36 31.18
N ASN A 698 -41.60 14.54 32.08
CA ASN A 698 -41.69 13.77 33.34
C ASN A 698 -42.04 12.30 33.11
N ALA A 699 -42.95 11.96 32.19
CA ALA A 699 -43.25 10.58 31.84
C ALA A 699 -42.02 9.87 31.25
N ALA A 700 -41.28 10.51 30.35
CA ALA A 700 -40.01 9.98 29.82
C ALA A 700 -38.97 9.78 30.94
N ALA A 701 -38.88 10.69 31.91
CA ALA A 701 -38.02 10.53 33.09
C ALA A 701 -38.43 9.36 34.00
N GLN A 702 -39.72 8.96 33.99
CA GLN A 702 -40.27 7.89 34.83
C GLN A 702 -40.41 6.53 34.09
N GLU A 703 -40.50 6.53 32.76
CA GLU A 703 -40.37 5.32 31.91
C GLU A 703 -38.92 4.84 31.78
N HIS A 704 -37.94 5.65 32.18
CA HIS A 704 -36.51 5.40 31.94
C HIS A 704 -35.85 4.27 32.78
N ILE A 705 -36.66 3.39 33.40
CA ILE A 705 -36.23 2.08 33.93
C ILE A 705 -36.26 0.99 32.82
N ALA A 706 -36.45 1.37 31.56
CA ALA A 706 -36.17 0.52 30.41
C ALA A 706 -34.64 0.36 30.19
N SER A 707 -34.07 -0.76 30.65
CA SER A 707 -32.63 -1.04 30.54
C SER A 707 -32.13 -0.97 29.09
N TRP A 708 -31.12 -0.14 28.81
CA TRP A 708 -30.55 0.00 27.46
C TRP A 708 -29.81 -1.28 27.06
N ARG A 709 -30.10 -1.82 25.86
CA ARG A 709 -29.38 -2.99 25.34
C ARG A 709 -28.07 -2.55 24.70
N VAL A 710 -26.95 -3.02 25.26
CA VAL A 710 -25.61 -2.77 24.72
C VAL A 710 -25.03 -4.09 24.20
N LEU A 711 -24.54 -4.05 22.96
CA LEU A 711 -23.86 -5.17 22.32
C LEU A 711 -22.36 -5.09 22.61
N VAL A 712 -21.79 -6.08 23.28
CA VAL A 712 -20.34 -6.19 23.50
C VAL A 712 -19.77 -7.26 22.57
N THR A 713 -18.86 -6.88 21.69
CA THR A 713 -18.19 -7.85 20.80
C THR A 713 -16.90 -8.34 21.45
N GLY A 714 -16.66 -9.65 21.49
CA GLY A 714 -15.53 -10.26 22.20
C GLY A 714 -15.74 -10.31 23.72
N GLY A 715 -17.00 -10.37 24.17
CA GLY A 715 -17.39 -10.30 25.58
C GLY A 715 -16.90 -11.46 26.47
N ALA A 716 -16.46 -12.59 25.90
CA ALA A 716 -15.81 -13.65 26.69
C ALA A 716 -14.28 -13.48 26.77
N GLY A 717 -13.71 -12.51 26.05
CA GLY A 717 -12.31 -12.14 26.14
C GLY A 717 -11.95 -11.45 27.47
N TYR A 718 -10.65 -11.31 27.73
CA TYR A 718 -10.14 -10.74 28.99
C TYR A 718 -10.72 -9.36 29.33
N ILE A 719 -10.59 -8.38 28.43
CA ILE A 719 -11.11 -7.02 28.67
C ILE A 719 -12.65 -7.02 28.57
N GLY A 720 -13.20 -7.73 27.57
CA GLY A 720 -14.63 -7.79 27.32
C GLY A 720 -15.43 -8.31 28.51
N SER A 721 -14.97 -9.37 29.17
CA SER A 721 -15.64 -9.91 30.36
C SER A 721 -15.72 -8.89 31.49
N HIS A 722 -14.65 -8.14 31.75
CA HIS A 722 -14.64 -7.10 32.79
C HIS A 722 -15.50 -5.88 32.41
N VAL A 723 -15.58 -5.54 31.12
CA VAL A 723 -16.54 -4.52 30.61
C VAL A 723 -17.99 -4.99 30.79
N VAL A 724 -18.30 -6.25 30.45
CA VAL A 724 -19.63 -6.84 30.67
C VAL A 724 -20.01 -6.79 32.15
N PHE A 725 -19.10 -7.17 33.06
CA PHE A 725 -19.33 -7.04 34.50
C PHE A 725 -19.64 -5.60 34.92
N ALA A 726 -18.81 -4.63 34.50
CA ALA A 726 -19.01 -3.21 34.85
C ALA A 726 -20.35 -2.65 34.32
N LEU A 727 -20.85 -3.14 33.18
CA LEU A 727 -22.17 -2.78 32.67
C LEU A 727 -23.30 -3.36 33.53
N GLN A 728 -23.20 -4.64 33.89
CA GLN A 728 -24.18 -5.32 34.73
C GLN A 728 -24.23 -4.75 36.16
N GLU A 729 -23.08 -4.36 36.73
CA GLU A 729 -22.97 -3.72 38.05
C GLU A 729 -23.84 -2.46 38.15
N THR A 730 -23.96 -1.68 37.06
CA THR A 730 -24.83 -0.48 37.05
C THR A 730 -26.34 -0.77 37.04
N ARG A 731 -26.77 -1.98 36.67
CA ARG A 731 -28.16 -2.38 36.37
C ARG A 731 -28.88 -1.56 35.27
N ARG A 732 -28.25 -0.53 34.70
CA ARG A 732 -28.80 0.32 33.61
C ARG A 732 -28.75 -0.34 32.24
N TYR A 733 -27.83 -1.29 32.05
CA TYR A 733 -27.54 -1.92 30.77
C TYR A 733 -27.87 -3.42 30.78
N LYS A 734 -28.66 -3.88 29.81
CA LYS A 734 -28.84 -5.31 29.51
C LYS A 734 -27.83 -5.70 28.43
N VAL A 735 -26.94 -6.63 28.76
CA VAL A 735 -25.83 -7.00 27.88
C VAL A 735 -26.24 -8.06 26.86
N VAL A 736 -26.02 -7.74 25.59
CA VAL A 736 -25.96 -8.67 24.47
C VAL A 736 -24.49 -8.91 24.16
N SER A 737 -24.05 -10.15 23.91
CA SER A 737 -22.64 -10.44 23.63
C SER A 737 -22.46 -11.33 22.41
N ILE A 738 -21.52 -10.97 21.53
CA ILE A 738 -21.12 -11.77 20.36
C ILE A 738 -19.62 -12.11 20.42
N ASP A 739 -19.30 -13.40 20.34
CA ASP A 739 -17.92 -13.91 20.41
C ASP A 739 -17.81 -15.23 19.59
N ASN A 740 -16.74 -15.43 18.83
CA ASN A 740 -16.54 -16.68 18.07
C ASN A 740 -15.83 -17.78 18.89
N PHE A 741 -15.31 -17.42 20.06
CA PHE A 741 -14.48 -18.21 20.96
C PHE A 741 -13.12 -18.63 20.37
N HIS A 742 -12.50 -17.77 19.56
CA HIS A 742 -11.15 -17.97 19.01
C HIS A 742 -10.05 -17.89 20.08
N ASN A 743 -10.11 -16.92 21.01
CA ASN A 743 -9.14 -16.74 22.10
C ASN A 743 -9.83 -16.33 23.42
N SER A 744 -10.92 -17.01 23.72
CA SER A 744 -11.81 -16.81 24.88
C SER A 744 -12.51 -18.14 25.22
N TYR A 745 -13.27 -18.20 26.32
CA TYR A 745 -13.97 -19.42 26.75
C TYR A 745 -15.40 -19.11 27.19
N PRO A 746 -16.43 -19.88 26.76
CA PRO A 746 -17.83 -19.63 27.15
C PRO A 746 -18.06 -19.63 28.68
N LYS A 747 -17.25 -20.40 29.42
CA LYS A 747 -17.24 -20.47 30.90
C LYS A 747 -17.04 -19.11 31.58
N ALA A 748 -16.45 -18.13 30.88
CA ALA A 748 -16.35 -16.75 31.35
C ALA A 748 -17.74 -16.12 31.57
N PHE A 749 -18.72 -16.36 30.68
CA PHE A 749 -20.09 -15.85 30.86
C PHE A 749 -20.78 -16.46 32.08
N SER A 750 -20.74 -17.78 32.26
CA SER A 750 -21.36 -18.43 33.42
C SER A 750 -20.84 -17.89 34.76
N ARG A 751 -19.54 -17.54 34.82
CA ARG A 751 -18.92 -16.93 36.00
C ARG A 751 -19.15 -15.42 36.12
N LEU A 752 -19.35 -14.70 35.01
CA LEU A 752 -19.83 -13.31 35.06
C LEU A 752 -21.22 -13.25 35.67
N GLU A 753 -22.13 -14.12 35.24
CA GLU A 753 -23.46 -14.22 35.83
C GLU A 753 -23.42 -14.62 37.31
N GLU A 754 -22.51 -15.53 37.69
CA GLU A 754 -22.27 -15.89 39.10
C GLU A 754 -21.82 -14.68 39.93
N ILE A 755 -20.82 -13.91 39.47
CA ILE A 755 -20.34 -12.70 40.14
C ILE A 755 -21.48 -11.67 40.23
N ALA A 756 -22.14 -11.35 39.11
CA ALA A 756 -23.20 -10.34 39.06
C ALA A 756 -24.38 -10.71 39.96
N ARG A 757 -24.76 -12.00 40.00
CA ARG A 757 -25.82 -12.53 40.88
C ARG A 757 -25.39 -12.54 42.35
N SER A 758 -24.11 -12.73 42.65
CA SER A 758 -23.57 -12.62 44.02
C SER A 758 -23.51 -11.17 44.54
N ALA A 759 -23.57 -10.18 43.64
CA ALA A 759 -23.63 -8.75 43.96
C ALA A 759 -25.06 -8.19 44.10
N LEU A 760 -26.09 -9.03 43.96
CA LEU A 760 -27.48 -8.64 44.19
C LEU A 760 -27.85 -8.65 45.69
N PRO A 761 -28.78 -7.79 46.13
CA PRO A 761 -29.40 -7.90 47.45
C PRO A 761 -30.08 -9.27 47.69
N PRO A 762 -30.18 -9.75 48.95
CA PRO A 762 -30.87 -11.01 49.27
C PRO A 762 -32.35 -11.03 48.87
N ASP A 763 -32.96 -9.85 48.77
CA ASP A 763 -34.35 -9.56 48.44
C ASP A 763 -34.54 -9.07 46.98
N ALA A 764 -33.51 -9.19 46.13
CA ALA A 764 -33.54 -8.72 44.75
C ALA A 764 -34.72 -9.27 43.93
N THR A 765 -35.26 -8.41 43.08
CA THR A 765 -36.40 -8.72 42.20
C THR A 765 -36.02 -9.69 41.08
N GLU A 766 -37.01 -10.37 40.47
CA GLU A 766 -36.75 -11.20 39.28
C GLU A 766 -36.21 -10.38 38.11
N THR A 767 -36.66 -9.12 37.94
CA THR A 767 -36.13 -8.20 36.92
C THR A 767 -34.65 -7.85 37.14
N GLU A 768 -34.21 -7.72 38.39
CA GLU A 768 -32.77 -7.57 38.70
C GLU A 768 -31.99 -8.85 38.45
N LYS A 769 -32.56 -10.03 38.73
CA LYS A 769 -31.94 -11.33 38.39
C LYS A 769 -31.81 -11.49 36.86
N GLU A 770 -32.83 -11.12 36.09
CA GLU A 770 -32.78 -11.12 34.62
C GLU A 770 -31.74 -10.15 34.03
N SER A 771 -31.42 -9.05 34.72
CA SER A 771 -30.34 -8.14 34.33
C SER A 771 -28.94 -8.77 34.47
N THR A 772 -28.77 -9.74 35.38
CA THR A 772 -27.52 -10.51 35.53
C THR A 772 -27.28 -11.57 34.46
N VAL A 773 -28.29 -11.89 33.65
CA VAL A 773 -28.18 -12.86 32.54
C VAL A 773 -27.57 -12.19 31.31
N ILE A 774 -26.67 -12.88 30.61
CA ILE A 774 -26.01 -12.35 29.41
C ILE A 774 -26.60 -13.00 28.16
N ASP A 775 -27.11 -12.20 27.23
CA ASP A 775 -27.64 -12.70 25.96
C ASP A 775 -26.44 -12.99 25.03
N ALA A 776 -25.78 -14.13 25.24
CA ALA A 776 -24.55 -14.54 24.57
C ALA A 776 -24.79 -15.38 23.32
N TYR A 777 -24.19 -14.99 22.19
CA TYR A 777 -24.26 -15.69 20.90
C TYR A 777 -22.87 -16.06 20.41
N ARG A 778 -22.74 -17.29 19.90
CA ARG A 778 -21.56 -17.67 19.12
C ARG A 778 -21.68 -17.10 17.72
N CYS A 779 -20.89 -16.08 17.41
CA CYS A 779 -20.99 -15.29 16.18
C CYS A 779 -19.59 -14.84 15.76
N ASP A 780 -19.28 -14.96 14.46
CA ASP A 780 -18.04 -14.44 13.88
C ASP A 780 -18.31 -13.13 13.14
N LEU A 781 -17.59 -12.05 13.51
CA LEU A 781 -17.76 -10.74 12.87
C LEU A 781 -17.32 -10.73 11.40
N THR A 782 -16.51 -11.69 10.95
CA THR A 782 -16.16 -11.84 9.54
C THR A 782 -17.32 -12.42 8.70
N ASN A 783 -18.36 -12.95 9.34
CA ASN A 783 -19.60 -13.39 8.68
C ASN A 783 -20.75 -12.38 8.92
N PRO A 784 -21.04 -11.48 7.97
CA PRO A 784 -22.10 -10.48 8.14
C PRO A 784 -23.51 -11.08 8.22
N ALA A 785 -23.72 -12.34 7.85
CA ALA A 785 -25.01 -13.01 8.05
C ALA A 785 -25.27 -13.33 9.54
N ASP A 786 -24.26 -13.84 10.26
CA ASP A 786 -24.40 -14.17 11.69
C ASP A 786 -24.61 -12.91 12.53
N VAL A 787 -23.87 -11.85 12.23
CA VAL A 787 -24.03 -10.55 12.90
C VAL A 787 -25.43 -9.98 12.65
N ARG A 788 -25.91 -10.01 11.40
CA ARG A 788 -27.25 -9.53 11.04
C ARG A 788 -28.35 -10.32 11.76
N ALA A 789 -28.25 -11.64 11.84
CA ALA A 789 -29.23 -12.47 12.55
C ALA A 789 -29.33 -12.12 14.06
N VAL A 790 -28.24 -11.67 14.70
CA VAL A 790 -28.29 -11.16 16.08
C VAL A 790 -29.01 -9.82 16.15
N PHE A 791 -28.75 -8.88 15.25
CA PHE A 791 -29.47 -7.60 15.20
C PHE A 791 -30.96 -7.77 14.86
N GLU A 792 -31.30 -8.65 13.91
CA GLU A 792 -32.68 -8.99 13.53
C GLU A 792 -33.52 -9.47 14.72
N LYS A 793 -32.93 -10.24 15.65
CA LYS A 793 -33.62 -10.71 16.86
C LYS A 793 -34.09 -9.58 17.79
N TYR A 794 -33.42 -8.42 17.80
CA TYR A 794 -33.81 -7.26 18.61
C TYR A 794 -34.54 -6.18 17.80
N GLY A 795 -34.42 -6.19 16.47
CA GLY A 795 -35.04 -5.23 15.57
C GLY A 795 -34.33 -3.87 15.49
N LYS A 796 -34.81 -3.02 14.59
CA LYS A 796 -34.30 -1.64 14.41
C LYS A 796 -34.42 -0.83 15.71
N GLY A 797 -33.33 -0.20 16.14
CA GLY A 797 -33.24 0.52 17.41
C GLY A 797 -33.28 -0.37 18.67
N GLY A 798 -33.41 -1.69 18.53
CA GLY A 798 -33.51 -2.63 19.66
C GLY A 798 -32.20 -2.82 20.44
N ILE A 799 -31.06 -2.53 19.79
CA ILE A 799 -29.73 -2.34 20.38
C ILE A 799 -29.43 -0.84 20.37
N TRP A 800 -29.07 -0.30 21.54
CA TRP A 800 -28.89 1.15 21.77
C TRP A 800 -27.49 1.64 21.37
N GLY A 801 -26.48 0.77 21.53
CA GLY A 801 -25.08 1.06 21.21
C GLY A 801 -24.21 -0.19 21.30
N VAL A 802 -22.99 -0.09 20.78
CA VAL A 802 -22.04 -1.21 20.67
C VAL A 802 -20.72 -0.86 21.37
N VAL A 803 -20.13 -1.83 22.06
CA VAL A 803 -18.73 -1.81 22.50
C VAL A 803 -17.95 -2.84 21.69
N HIS A 804 -17.11 -2.37 20.77
CA HIS A 804 -16.38 -3.22 19.83
C HIS A 804 -14.96 -3.51 20.35
N ILE A 805 -14.80 -4.69 20.97
CA ILE A 805 -13.55 -5.14 21.60
C ILE A 805 -12.91 -6.29 20.80
N ALA A 806 -13.71 -7.10 20.11
CA ALA A 806 -13.24 -8.25 19.33
C ALA A 806 -12.19 -7.87 18.27
N ALA A 807 -10.97 -8.37 18.46
CA ALA A 807 -9.86 -8.26 17.52
C ALA A 807 -8.82 -9.36 17.83
N TYR A 808 -8.06 -9.79 16.82
CA TYR A 808 -6.79 -10.48 17.04
C TYR A 808 -5.76 -9.46 17.53
N LYS A 809 -4.93 -9.84 18.51
CA LYS A 809 -4.16 -8.90 19.36
C LYS A 809 -2.69 -9.23 19.61
N ALA A 810 -2.16 -10.33 19.08
CA ALA A 810 -0.77 -10.72 19.30
C ALA A 810 0.15 -9.98 18.31
N VAL A 811 0.95 -9.03 18.80
CA VAL A 811 1.78 -8.16 17.97
C VAL A 811 2.76 -8.96 17.09
N GLY A 812 3.42 -9.98 17.65
CA GLY A 812 4.35 -10.86 16.91
C GLY A 812 3.65 -11.62 15.79
N GLU A 813 2.61 -12.39 16.11
CA GLU A 813 1.78 -13.12 15.15
C GLU A 813 1.23 -12.20 14.04
N SER A 814 0.89 -10.94 14.36
CA SER A 814 0.45 -9.97 13.35
C SER A 814 1.51 -9.64 12.29
N THR A 815 2.80 -9.79 12.61
CA THR A 815 3.89 -9.66 11.63
C THR A 815 4.11 -10.92 10.78
N GLU A 816 3.66 -12.08 11.26
CA GLU A 816 3.75 -13.38 10.59
C GLU A 816 2.56 -13.63 9.65
N ILE A 817 1.34 -13.28 10.09
CA ILE A 817 0.08 -13.43 9.33
C ILE A 817 -0.71 -12.10 9.18
N PRO A 818 -0.10 -11.03 8.62
CA PRO A 818 -0.68 -9.69 8.60
C PRO A 818 -2.02 -9.60 7.87
N VAL A 819 -2.20 -10.34 6.76
CA VAL A 819 -3.46 -10.32 5.98
C VAL A 819 -4.63 -10.86 6.82
N THR A 820 -4.39 -11.91 7.62
CA THR A 820 -5.39 -12.45 8.55
C THR A 820 -5.77 -11.43 9.62
N TYR A 821 -4.81 -10.65 10.13
CA TYR A 821 -5.07 -9.57 11.09
C TYR A 821 -5.89 -8.44 10.47
N TYR A 822 -5.56 -7.98 9.26
CA TYR A 822 -6.36 -6.95 8.58
C TYR A 822 -7.78 -7.44 8.26
N HIS A 823 -7.94 -8.70 7.81
CA HIS A 823 -9.27 -9.26 7.55
C HIS A 823 -10.11 -9.39 8.82
N ASN A 824 -9.54 -10.00 9.87
CA ASN A 824 -10.25 -10.21 11.14
C ASN A 824 -10.57 -8.90 11.87
N ASN A 825 -9.71 -7.88 11.80
CA ASN A 825 -9.92 -6.64 12.55
C ASN A 825 -10.64 -5.57 11.72
N VAL A 826 -10.19 -5.29 10.50
CA VAL A 826 -10.70 -4.18 9.69
C VAL A 826 -11.97 -4.58 8.94
N THR A 827 -12.02 -5.75 8.28
CA THR A 827 -13.24 -6.18 7.56
C THR A 827 -14.39 -6.43 8.53
N ALA A 828 -14.12 -7.03 9.69
CA ALA A 828 -15.08 -7.18 10.78
C ALA A 828 -15.65 -5.84 11.29
N THR A 829 -14.78 -4.82 11.47
CA THR A 829 -15.22 -3.47 11.85
C THR A 829 -16.17 -2.90 10.79
N ILE A 830 -15.83 -3.03 9.51
CA ILE A 830 -16.65 -2.53 8.39
C ILE A 830 -18.03 -3.22 8.36
N TYR A 831 -18.09 -4.55 8.46
CA TYR A 831 -19.35 -5.29 8.49
C TYR A 831 -20.21 -4.94 9.71
N LEU A 832 -19.60 -4.78 10.88
CA LEU A 832 -20.29 -4.35 12.09
C LEU A 832 -20.89 -2.94 11.94
N LEU A 833 -20.12 -1.98 11.41
CA LEU A 833 -20.59 -0.62 11.15
C LEU A 833 -21.74 -0.57 10.12
N GLN A 834 -21.66 -1.38 9.06
CA GLN A 834 -22.73 -1.50 8.05
C GLN A 834 -24.03 -2.01 8.68
N ILE A 835 -23.98 -3.09 9.46
CA ILE A 835 -25.16 -3.69 10.09
C ILE A 835 -25.70 -2.79 11.22
N MET A 836 -24.82 -2.12 11.98
CA MET A 836 -25.22 -1.07 12.91
C MET A 836 -26.02 0.06 12.21
N SER A 837 -25.60 0.47 11.01
CA SER A 837 -26.32 1.45 10.18
C SER A 837 -27.68 0.92 9.68
N GLU A 838 -27.74 -0.34 9.21
CA GLU A 838 -28.97 -1.01 8.78
C GLU A 838 -30.02 -1.09 9.89
N PHE A 839 -29.60 -1.23 11.16
CA PHE A 839 -30.47 -1.39 12.32
C PHE A 839 -30.61 -0.12 13.19
N ASP A 840 -30.21 1.04 12.68
CA ASP A 840 -30.34 2.36 13.32
C ASP A 840 -29.62 2.49 14.69
N CYS A 841 -28.55 1.72 14.87
CA CYS A 841 -27.72 1.69 16.08
C CYS A 841 -26.41 2.48 15.86
N THR A 842 -26.44 3.80 16.05
CA THR A 842 -25.36 4.71 15.65
C THR A 842 -24.39 5.14 16.77
N ARG A 843 -24.36 4.41 17.90
CA ARG A 843 -23.47 4.67 19.06
C ARG A 843 -22.38 3.59 19.16
N LEU A 844 -21.11 4.00 19.21
CA LEU A 844 -19.97 3.08 19.24
C LEU A 844 -18.90 3.49 20.27
N VAL A 845 -18.53 2.57 21.17
CA VAL A 845 -17.23 2.60 21.86
C VAL A 845 -16.30 1.60 21.17
N TYR A 846 -15.15 2.06 20.69
CA TYR A 846 -14.16 1.24 20.01
C TYR A 846 -12.92 1.02 20.88
N SER A 847 -12.53 -0.23 21.10
CA SER A 847 -11.29 -0.55 21.80
C SER A 847 -10.08 -0.44 20.87
N SER A 848 -9.41 0.71 20.90
CA SER A 848 -8.13 0.96 20.25
C SER A 848 -6.97 0.58 21.19
N SER A 849 -5.75 1.05 20.94
CA SER A 849 -4.54 0.63 21.66
C SER A 849 -3.43 1.67 21.51
N ALA A 850 -2.61 1.89 22.54
CA ALA A 850 -1.42 2.75 22.47
C ALA A 850 -0.44 2.38 21.34
N THR A 851 -0.51 1.16 20.80
CA THR A 851 0.23 0.75 19.59
C THR A 851 -0.09 1.57 18.33
N VAL A 852 -1.14 2.40 18.32
CA VAL A 852 -1.39 3.37 17.24
C VAL A 852 -0.32 4.48 17.17
N TYR A 853 0.33 4.81 18.28
CA TYR A 853 1.35 5.86 18.34
C TYR A 853 2.73 5.39 17.83
N GLY A 854 2.94 4.07 17.73
CA GLY A 854 4.25 3.50 17.39
C GLY A 854 5.31 3.95 18.38
N THR A 855 6.42 4.48 17.86
CA THR A 855 7.47 5.15 18.65
C THR A 855 7.15 6.65 18.80
N PRO A 856 6.68 7.12 19.97
CA PRO A 856 6.25 8.50 20.17
C PRO A 856 7.45 9.47 20.33
N PRO A 857 7.29 10.77 20.00
CA PRO A 857 8.31 11.79 20.21
C PRO A 857 8.29 12.41 21.62
N VAL A 858 7.19 12.24 22.36
CA VAL A 858 6.95 12.81 23.69
C VAL A 858 6.33 11.73 24.59
N VAL A 859 6.80 11.64 25.82
CA VAL A 859 6.24 10.79 26.88
C VAL A 859 6.18 11.61 28.17
N PRO A 860 5.06 11.65 28.94
CA PRO A 860 3.76 11.02 28.68
C PRO A 860 3.14 11.35 27.31
N ILE A 861 2.40 10.41 26.73
CA ILE A 861 1.92 10.48 25.34
C ILE A 861 0.48 11.06 25.30
N PRO A 862 0.26 12.28 24.78
CA PRO A 862 -1.07 12.84 24.59
C PRO A 862 -1.77 12.30 23.33
N GLU A 863 -3.10 12.35 23.29
CA GLU A 863 -3.93 11.85 22.17
C GLU A 863 -3.72 12.59 20.85
N THR A 864 -3.16 13.80 20.92
CA THR A 864 -2.71 14.62 19.79
C THR A 864 -1.47 14.05 19.09
N THR A 865 -0.82 13.04 19.66
CA THR A 865 0.33 12.36 19.05
C THR A 865 -0.07 11.70 17.73
N ARG A 866 0.69 11.99 16.66
CA ARG A 866 0.43 11.46 15.31
C ARG A 866 0.37 9.94 15.31
N LEU A 867 -0.71 9.39 14.75
CA LEU A 867 -0.87 7.95 14.56
C LEU A 867 0.14 7.43 13.51
N LYS A 868 0.97 6.47 13.91
CA LYS A 868 2.02 5.85 13.08
C LYS A 868 2.45 4.50 13.69
N ALA A 869 1.59 3.49 13.58
CA ALA A 869 1.85 2.18 14.17
C ALA A 869 3.01 1.42 13.49
N ASP A 870 3.93 0.88 14.30
CA ASP A 870 5.10 0.10 13.83
C ASP A 870 4.81 -1.42 13.68
N SER A 871 3.54 -1.86 13.74
CA SER A 871 3.13 -3.27 13.59
C SER A 871 1.78 -3.43 12.86
N PRO A 872 1.51 -4.55 12.16
CA PRO A 872 0.22 -4.78 11.48
C PRO A 872 -0.99 -4.79 12.42
N TYR A 873 -0.85 -5.29 13.65
CA TYR A 873 -1.88 -5.13 14.69
C TYR A 873 -2.19 -3.66 14.95
N GLY A 874 -1.17 -2.83 15.22
CA GLY A 874 -1.37 -1.40 15.45
C GLY A 874 -1.93 -0.67 14.22
N GLN A 875 -1.46 -1.02 13.02
CA GLN A 875 -1.98 -0.49 11.76
C GLN A 875 -3.47 -0.84 11.57
N SER A 876 -3.91 -2.06 11.93
CA SER A 876 -5.33 -2.40 11.92
C SER A 876 -6.16 -1.51 12.86
N LYS A 877 -5.60 -1.07 13.99
CA LYS A 877 -6.27 -0.11 14.90
C LYS A 877 -6.30 1.32 14.35
N VAL A 878 -5.22 1.78 13.71
CA VAL A 878 -5.20 3.08 13.00
C VAL A 878 -6.27 3.10 11.90
N MET A 879 -6.32 2.05 11.05
CA MET A 879 -7.31 1.94 9.98
C MET A 879 -8.75 1.96 10.52
N CYS A 880 -9.02 1.24 11.61
CA CYS A 880 -10.35 1.27 12.23
C CYS A 880 -10.71 2.64 12.82
N GLU A 881 -9.78 3.34 13.49
CA GLU A 881 -10.03 4.72 13.95
C GLU A 881 -10.36 5.65 12.79
N SER A 882 -9.60 5.61 11.68
CA SER A 882 -9.88 6.43 10.50
C SER A 882 -11.25 6.11 9.89
N ILE A 883 -11.60 4.83 9.69
CA ILE A 883 -12.92 4.42 9.15
C ILE A 883 -14.08 4.92 10.04
N ILE A 884 -13.92 4.86 11.37
CA ILE A 884 -14.93 5.33 12.32
C ILE A 884 -15.03 6.86 12.32
N GLN A 885 -13.90 7.57 12.22
CA GLN A 885 -13.85 9.02 12.12
C GLN A 885 -14.49 9.52 10.82
N ASP A 886 -14.13 8.92 9.67
CA ASP A 886 -14.67 9.24 8.35
C ASP A 886 -16.19 9.04 8.31
N LEU A 887 -16.68 7.93 8.89
CA LEU A 887 -18.11 7.65 9.03
C LEU A 887 -18.83 8.68 9.92
N ALA A 888 -18.25 9.04 11.06
CA ALA A 888 -18.80 10.06 11.96
C ALA A 888 -18.77 11.48 11.36
N GLN A 889 -17.87 11.73 10.40
CA GLN A 889 -17.81 12.97 9.62
C GLN A 889 -18.83 12.99 8.47
N ALA A 890 -19.03 11.85 7.79
CA ALA A 890 -19.98 11.71 6.69
C ALA A 890 -21.46 11.66 7.16
N GLU A 891 -21.71 11.05 8.31
CA GLU A 891 -23.05 10.87 8.87
C GLU A 891 -23.17 11.42 10.32
N PRO A 892 -23.56 12.70 10.52
CA PRO A 892 -23.65 13.33 11.86
C PRO A 892 -24.62 12.69 12.88
N ARG A 893 -25.37 11.65 12.48
CA ARG A 893 -26.17 10.80 13.39
C ARG A 893 -25.33 9.80 14.19
N TRP A 894 -24.10 9.54 13.77
CA TRP A 894 -23.16 8.72 14.53
C TRP A 894 -22.62 9.47 15.75
N ARG A 895 -22.29 8.72 16.79
CA ARG A 895 -21.49 9.15 17.94
C ARG A 895 -20.50 8.04 18.26
N ALA A 896 -19.21 8.33 18.24
CA ALA A 896 -18.16 7.34 18.41
C ALA A 896 -17.05 7.82 19.35
N ILE A 897 -16.59 6.92 20.22
CA ILE A 897 -15.45 7.15 21.12
C ILE A 897 -14.44 6.01 20.94
N SER A 898 -13.21 6.34 20.55
CA SER A 898 -12.07 5.42 20.58
C SER A 898 -11.40 5.45 21.94
N LEU A 899 -11.14 4.28 22.53
CA LEU A 899 -10.43 4.13 23.79
C LEU A 899 -9.08 3.47 23.53
N ARG A 900 -8.02 4.28 23.60
CA ARG A 900 -6.63 3.87 23.37
C ARG A 900 -6.03 3.39 24.69
N TYR A 901 -6.26 2.13 25.03
CA TYR A 901 -5.69 1.56 26.26
C TYR A 901 -4.19 1.25 26.13
N PHE A 902 -3.48 1.30 27.26
CA PHE A 902 -2.04 1.03 27.34
C PHE A 902 -1.77 -0.46 27.63
N ASN A 903 -1.35 -0.86 28.84
CA ASN A 903 -1.11 -2.25 29.19
C ASN A 903 -2.11 -2.76 30.27
N PRO A 904 -3.22 -3.40 29.87
CA PRO A 904 -4.20 -3.96 30.82
C PRO A 904 -3.61 -5.07 31.70
N ALA A 905 -3.95 -5.04 32.99
CA ALA A 905 -3.41 -5.95 34.02
C ALA A 905 -4.41 -6.26 35.15
N GLY A 906 -4.09 -7.25 35.99
CA GLY A 906 -4.95 -7.68 37.07
C GLY A 906 -6.10 -8.58 36.62
N ALA A 907 -7.09 -8.75 37.48
CA ALA A 907 -8.27 -9.59 37.25
C ALA A 907 -9.42 -9.11 38.15
N HIS A 908 -10.57 -9.77 38.14
CA HIS A 908 -11.62 -9.47 39.12
C HIS A 908 -11.24 -10.01 40.51
N PRO A 909 -11.41 -9.25 41.61
CA PRO A 909 -10.92 -9.64 42.94
C PRO A 909 -11.59 -10.90 43.53
N SER A 910 -12.70 -11.39 42.97
CA SER A 910 -13.23 -12.73 43.31
C SER A 910 -12.28 -13.86 42.87
N GLY A 911 -11.46 -13.64 41.85
CA GLY A 911 -10.62 -14.65 41.19
C GLY A 911 -11.43 -15.66 40.36
N LEU A 912 -12.66 -15.32 39.95
CA LEU A 912 -13.50 -16.14 39.07
C LEU A 912 -13.37 -15.79 37.58
N ILE A 913 -12.89 -14.58 37.25
CA ILE A 913 -12.56 -14.16 35.88
C ILE A 913 -11.21 -13.44 35.84
N GLY A 914 -10.49 -13.58 34.72
CA GLY A 914 -9.18 -13.02 34.43
C GLY A 914 -8.70 -13.37 33.02
N GLU A 915 -7.44 -13.09 32.69
CA GLU A 915 -6.84 -13.47 31.41
C GLU A 915 -6.43 -14.95 31.41
N ASP A 916 -6.85 -15.71 30.39
CA ASP A 916 -6.42 -17.09 30.11
C ASP A 916 -6.05 -17.20 28.62
N PRO A 917 -4.79 -16.87 28.27
CA PRO A 917 -4.37 -16.84 26.88
C PRO A 917 -4.18 -18.26 26.36
N ARG A 918 -4.70 -18.55 25.16
CA ARG A 918 -4.45 -19.85 24.52
C ARG A 918 -2.97 -19.98 24.13
N GLY A 919 -2.34 -21.09 24.54
CA GLY A 919 -0.93 -21.37 24.28
C GLY A 919 0.03 -20.69 25.25
N ARG A 920 1.21 -20.27 24.78
CA ARG A 920 2.18 -19.52 25.57
C ARG A 920 1.75 -18.04 25.65
N PRO A 921 1.69 -17.41 26.84
CA PRO A 921 1.37 -15.99 26.91
C PRO A 921 2.41 -15.12 26.20
N GLY A 922 1.96 -14.23 25.33
CA GLY A 922 2.80 -13.18 24.72
C GLY A 922 3.02 -11.97 25.64
N ASN A 923 2.14 -11.77 26.63
CA ASN A 923 2.19 -10.66 27.58
C ASN A 923 2.98 -11.04 28.84
N LEU A 924 3.78 -10.10 29.37
CA LEU A 924 4.67 -10.30 30.53
C LEU A 924 3.94 -10.81 31.79
N LEU A 925 2.86 -10.13 32.21
CA LEU A 925 2.19 -10.44 33.48
C LEU A 925 1.54 -11.85 33.51
N PRO A 926 0.75 -12.26 32.51
CA PRO A 926 0.27 -13.64 32.44
C PRO A 926 1.38 -14.67 32.26
N LEU A 927 2.51 -14.33 31.60
CA LEU A 927 3.68 -15.21 31.53
C LEU A 927 4.30 -15.45 32.92
N LEU A 928 4.48 -14.40 33.73
CA LEU A 928 4.94 -14.48 35.11
C LEU A 928 3.97 -15.28 36.00
N ALA A 929 2.66 -15.13 35.80
CA ALA A 929 1.65 -15.93 36.49
C ALA A 929 1.71 -17.42 36.08
N HIS A 930 1.84 -17.71 34.78
CA HIS A 930 2.01 -19.08 34.25
C HIS A 930 3.32 -19.74 34.70
N MET A 931 4.41 -18.98 34.87
CA MET A 931 5.67 -19.50 35.43
C MET A 931 5.51 -19.87 36.90
N ALA A 932 4.93 -19.00 37.74
CA ALA A 932 4.79 -19.25 39.17
C ALA A 932 3.81 -20.39 39.50
N ILE A 933 2.79 -20.63 38.67
CA ILE A 933 1.86 -21.77 38.82
C ILE A 933 2.36 -23.06 38.13
N GLY A 934 3.51 -23.03 37.43
CA GLY A 934 4.09 -24.19 36.75
C GLY A 934 3.46 -24.57 35.40
N ARG A 935 2.64 -23.71 34.77
CA ARG A 935 2.15 -23.89 33.39
C ARG A 935 3.27 -23.78 32.34
N VAL A 936 4.33 -23.04 32.64
CA VAL A 936 5.54 -22.91 31.78
C VAL A 936 6.69 -23.69 32.38
N LYS A 937 7.39 -24.51 31.57
CA LYS A 937 8.47 -25.39 32.04
C LYS A 937 9.79 -24.66 32.23
N GLU A 938 10.05 -23.60 31.46
CA GLU A 938 11.25 -22.79 31.61
C GLU A 938 11.14 -21.87 32.85
N SER A 939 12.03 -22.08 33.81
CA SER A 939 12.10 -21.30 35.06
C SER A 939 12.80 -19.94 34.90
N THR A 940 13.32 -19.62 33.71
CA THR A 940 14.09 -18.40 33.43
C THR A 940 13.41 -17.56 32.36
N LEU A 941 12.96 -16.37 32.74
CA LEU A 941 12.40 -15.37 31.82
C LEU A 941 13.50 -14.82 30.90
N GLN A 942 13.16 -14.49 29.66
CA GLN A 942 14.03 -13.68 28.80
C GLN A 942 13.57 -12.22 28.82
N VAL A 943 14.45 -11.30 29.21
CA VAL A 943 14.24 -9.85 29.23
C VAL A 943 14.91 -9.25 28.00
N PHE A 944 14.14 -8.54 27.18
CA PHE A 944 14.61 -7.99 25.91
C PHE A 944 15.17 -6.58 26.09
N GLY A 945 16.50 -6.44 25.98
CA GLY A 945 17.22 -5.18 26.14
C GLY A 945 17.47 -4.76 27.60
N ASN A 946 18.60 -4.10 27.79
CA ASN A 946 19.04 -3.45 29.05
C ASN A 946 19.77 -2.12 28.78
N ASP A 947 19.58 -1.58 27.58
CA ASP A 947 20.29 -0.46 26.96
C ASP A 947 19.31 0.58 26.38
N TYR A 948 18.03 0.50 26.74
CA TYR A 948 17.05 1.54 26.44
C TYR A 948 17.30 2.81 27.29
N PRO A 949 16.89 4.01 26.82
CA PRO A 949 16.97 5.26 27.59
C PRO A 949 15.88 5.31 28.68
N THR A 950 15.94 4.37 29.63
CA THR A 950 14.96 4.16 30.72
C THR A 950 15.68 3.90 32.05
N PRO A 951 15.03 4.04 33.22
CA PRO A 951 15.72 4.08 34.52
C PRO A 951 16.55 2.84 34.91
N ASP A 952 16.26 1.67 34.33
CA ASP A 952 17.02 0.42 34.52
C ASP A 952 17.46 -0.22 33.19
N GLY A 953 17.37 0.54 32.08
CA GLY A 953 17.69 0.07 30.73
C GLY A 953 16.65 -0.87 30.10
N THR A 954 15.60 -1.29 30.81
CA THR A 954 14.53 -2.16 30.28
C THR A 954 13.32 -1.35 29.83
N CYS A 955 12.48 -1.93 28.96
CA CYS A 955 11.26 -1.28 28.46
C CYS A 955 10.30 -0.86 29.58
N VAL A 956 9.78 0.37 29.49
CA VAL A 956 8.79 0.94 30.42
C VAL A 956 7.39 0.95 29.81
N ARG A 957 6.37 0.56 30.57
CA ARG A 957 4.96 0.53 30.12
C ARG A 957 4.02 1.00 31.23
N ASP A 958 3.01 1.78 30.88
CA ASP A 958 1.92 2.17 31.78
C ASP A 958 0.89 1.03 31.93
N TYR A 959 0.89 0.42 33.11
CA TYR A 959 -0.02 -0.66 33.45
C TYR A 959 -1.30 -0.14 34.11
N LEU A 960 -2.44 -0.56 33.56
CA LEU A 960 -3.77 -0.17 34.00
C LEU A 960 -4.57 -1.40 34.46
N HIS A 961 -5.21 -1.31 35.62
CA HIS A 961 -6.02 -2.42 36.12
C HIS A 961 -7.27 -2.63 35.24
N VAL A 962 -7.57 -3.87 34.86
CA VAL A 962 -8.63 -4.23 33.90
C VAL A 962 -10.03 -3.78 34.33
N LEU A 963 -10.32 -3.74 35.64
CA LEU A 963 -11.56 -3.14 36.16
C LEU A 963 -11.60 -1.60 36.09
N ASP A 964 -10.46 -0.91 36.20
CA ASP A 964 -10.43 0.54 36.01
C ASP A 964 -10.65 0.82 34.51
N LEU A 965 -9.96 0.08 33.64
CA LEU A 965 -10.20 0.10 32.20
C LEU A 965 -11.66 -0.19 31.81
N ALA A 966 -12.32 -1.14 32.49
CA ALA A 966 -13.73 -1.43 32.28
C ALA A 966 -14.63 -0.23 32.65
N SER A 967 -14.34 0.47 33.76
CA SER A 967 -15.04 1.71 34.11
C SER A 967 -14.84 2.82 33.08
N GLY A 968 -13.70 2.87 32.39
CA GLY A 968 -13.48 3.78 31.25
C GLY A 968 -14.40 3.49 30.05
N HIS A 969 -14.75 2.23 29.80
CA HIS A 969 -15.74 1.86 28.76
C HIS A 969 -17.17 2.23 29.17
N LEU A 970 -17.50 2.14 30.47
CA LEU A 970 -18.77 2.61 31.01
C LEU A 970 -18.90 4.14 30.87
N LEU A 971 -17.89 4.91 31.29
CA LEU A 971 -17.86 6.36 31.15
C LEU A 971 -17.95 6.81 29.68
N ALA A 972 -17.34 6.07 28.76
CA ALA A 972 -17.49 6.32 27.33
C ALA A 972 -18.92 6.05 26.82
N LEU A 973 -19.61 5.02 27.32
CA LEU A 973 -21.02 4.79 26.97
C LEU A 973 -21.94 5.88 27.55
N ASP A 974 -21.69 6.33 28.77
CA ASP A 974 -22.40 7.48 29.36
C ASP A 974 -22.16 8.76 28.53
N ALA A 975 -20.94 8.98 28.06
CA ALA A 975 -20.60 10.09 27.16
C ALA A 975 -21.28 10.00 25.77
N LEU A 976 -21.77 8.82 25.36
CA LEU A 976 -22.56 8.63 24.12
C LEU A 976 -24.06 8.86 24.32
N ALA A 977 -24.53 9.07 25.55
CA ALA A 977 -25.95 9.20 25.87
C ALA A 977 -26.60 10.48 25.28
N PRO A 978 -27.93 10.50 25.09
CA PRO A 978 -28.68 11.73 24.84
C PRO A 978 -28.43 12.75 25.97
N GLY A 979 -28.25 14.02 25.62
CA GLY A 979 -27.92 15.09 26.58
C GLY A 979 -26.46 15.16 27.04
N SER A 980 -25.60 14.19 26.69
CA SER A 980 -24.16 14.28 26.93
C SER A 980 -23.53 15.41 26.11
N THR A 981 -22.79 16.28 26.81
CA THR A 981 -22.01 17.42 26.29
C THR A 981 -20.62 17.04 25.77
N ALA A 982 -20.23 15.75 25.83
CA ALA A 982 -18.88 15.29 25.50
C ALA A 982 -18.42 15.58 24.05
N PHE A 983 -19.35 15.95 23.16
CA PHE A 983 -19.08 16.33 21.77
C PHE A 983 -19.28 17.84 21.48
N ASP A 984 -19.63 18.65 22.48
CA ASP A 984 -19.98 20.06 22.27
C ASP A 984 -18.72 20.90 21.95
N ASN A 985 -17.56 20.48 22.47
CA ASN A 985 -16.25 21.06 22.19
C ASN A 985 -15.57 20.50 20.92
N CYS A 986 -16.26 19.72 20.08
CA CYS A 986 -15.68 19.18 18.84
C CYS A 986 -15.42 20.30 17.82
N THR A 987 -14.15 20.49 17.43
CA THR A 987 -13.72 21.47 16.42
C THR A 987 -14.13 21.11 14.98
N THR A 988 -14.67 19.91 14.78
CA THR A 988 -15.20 19.42 13.50
C THR A 988 -16.65 18.98 13.68
N PRO A 989 -17.47 18.93 12.61
CA PRO A 989 -18.84 18.40 12.71
C PRO A 989 -18.89 16.88 12.97
N ALA A 990 -17.74 16.20 12.97
CA ALA A 990 -17.64 14.78 13.23
C ALA A 990 -17.75 14.49 14.74
N ARG A 991 -18.76 13.72 15.13
CA ARG A 991 -18.96 13.29 16.53
C ARG A 991 -18.09 12.07 16.86
N PHE A 992 -16.79 12.26 16.70
CA PHE A 992 -15.74 11.30 17.03
C PHE A 992 -14.73 11.93 18.00
N LYS A 993 -14.37 11.19 19.04
CA LYS A 993 -13.25 11.51 19.95
C LYS A 993 -12.42 10.26 20.25
N ALA A 994 -11.17 10.47 20.65
CA ALA A 994 -10.29 9.42 21.14
C ALA A 994 -9.70 9.83 22.48
N TYR A 995 -9.61 8.87 23.43
CA TYR A 995 -9.05 9.08 24.77
C TYR A 995 -8.04 8.00 25.12
N ASN A 996 -6.97 8.37 25.80
CA ASN A 996 -6.01 7.46 26.40
C ASN A 996 -6.60 6.84 27.68
N LEU A 997 -6.55 5.52 27.80
CA LEU A 997 -6.82 4.83 29.07
C LEU A 997 -5.52 4.20 29.59
N GLY A 998 -4.83 4.99 30.42
CA GLY A 998 -3.65 4.61 31.20
C GLY A 998 -3.73 5.21 32.62
N ARG A 999 -2.65 5.11 33.39
CA ARG A 999 -2.53 5.66 34.74
C ARG A 999 -1.56 6.86 34.81
N GLY A 1000 -0.82 7.15 33.75
CA GLY A 1000 0.21 8.19 33.75
C GLY A 1000 1.48 7.83 34.52
N GLN A 1001 1.67 6.55 34.85
CA GLN A 1001 2.86 6.04 35.53
C GLN A 1001 3.34 4.75 34.86
N GLY A 1002 4.41 4.86 34.08
CA GLY A 1002 5.13 3.72 33.53
C GLY A 1002 5.89 2.93 34.59
N PHE A 1003 5.99 1.62 34.38
CA PHE A 1003 6.82 0.70 35.15
C PHE A 1003 7.77 -0.07 34.22
N SER A 1004 8.99 -0.31 34.67
CA SER A 1004 10.00 -1.09 33.93
C SER A 1004 9.78 -2.60 34.08
N VAL A 1005 10.38 -3.40 33.19
CA VAL A 1005 10.30 -4.88 33.25
C VAL A 1005 10.75 -5.39 34.63
N LEU A 1006 11.84 -4.89 35.19
CA LEU A 1006 12.37 -5.37 36.47
C LEU A 1006 11.50 -4.95 37.66
N GLN A 1007 10.89 -3.76 37.63
CA GLN A 1007 9.91 -3.34 38.64
C GLN A 1007 8.69 -4.26 38.68
N ILE A 1008 8.23 -4.74 37.51
CA ILE A 1008 7.09 -5.66 37.40
C ILE A 1008 7.46 -7.06 37.88
N LEU A 1009 8.67 -7.54 37.59
CA LEU A 1009 9.19 -8.80 38.15
C LEU A 1009 9.22 -8.75 39.67
N GLU A 1010 9.62 -7.63 40.26
CA GLU A 1010 9.70 -7.46 41.70
C GLU A 1010 8.32 -7.29 42.36
N ALA A 1011 7.37 -6.62 41.70
CA ALA A 1011 5.97 -6.58 42.13
C ALA A 1011 5.32 -7.99 42.07
N MET A 1012 5.59 -8.76 41.02
CA MET A 1012 5.14 -10.15 40.92
C MET A 1012 5.82 -11.06 41.94
N ARG A 1013 7.13 -10.94 42.19
CA ARG A 1013 7.85 -11.70 43.23
C ARG A 1013 7.19 -11.50 44.59
N LYS A 1014 6.82 -10.26 44.93
CA LYS A 1014 6.10 -9.92 46.16
C LYS A 1014 4.67 -10.49 46.21
N ALA A 1015 3.97 -10.55 45.08
CA ALA A 1015 2.60 -11.07 45.02
C ALA A 1015 2.52 -12.60 45.02
N THR A 1016 3.47 -13.31 44.40
CA THR A 1016 3.44 -14.77 44.23
C THR A 1016 4.35 -15.53 45.19
N GLY A 1017 5.38 -14.89 45.74
CA GLY A 1017 6.45 -15.55 46.50
C GLY A 1017 7.41 -16.38 45.65
N PHE A 1018 7.25 -16.38 44.32
CA PHE A 1018 8.07 -17.15 43.39
C PHE A 1018 9.33 -16.37 42.98
N ASP A 1019 10.50 -17.02 43.00
CA ASP A 1019 11.73 -16.39 42.53
C ASP A 1019 11.85 -16.44 41.00
N TYR A 1020 11.48 -15.32 40.37
CA TYR A 1020 11.65 -15.10 38.94
C TYR A 1020 13.13 -14.90 38.58
N ARG A 1021 13.78 -15.99 38.19
CA ARG A 1021 15.04 -15.94 37.46
C ARG A 1021 14.81 -15.34 36.08
N TYR A 1022 15.74 -14.52 35.62
CA TYR A 1022 15.71 -13.96 34.28
C TYR A 1022 17.12 -13.89 33.69
N ASN A 1023 17.17 -13.88 32.36
CA ASN A 1023 18.34 -13.60 31.57
C ASN A 1023 18.07 -12.38 30.68
N ILE A 1024 19.07 -11.52 30.51
CA ILE A 1024 18.99 -10.38 29.60
C ILE A 1024 19.50 -10.82 28.23
N ILE A 1025 18.74 -10.49 27.18
CA ILE A 1025 19.08 -10.75 25.78
C ILE A 1025 18.90 -9.47 24.95
N GLY A 1026 19.34 -9.50 23.69
CA GLY A 1026 19.22 -8.36 22.78
C GLY A 1026 17.78 -7.83 22.63
N ARG A 1027 17.66 -6.54 22.28
CA ARG A 1027 16.38 -5.86 22.07
C ARG A 1027 15.49 -6.62 21.09
N ARG A 1028 14.20 -6.73 21.41
CA ARG A 1028 13.19 -7.26 20.49
C ARG A 1028 12.85 -6.19 19.45
N ARG A 1029 12.88 -6.56 18.16
CA ARG A 1029 12.49 -5.68 17.06
C ARG A 1029 11.04 -5.22 17.26
N GLY A 1030 10.82 -3.91 17.31
CA GLY A 1030 9.50 -3.30 17.54
C GLY A 1030 9.17 -2.94 19.00
N ASP A 1031 10.02 -3.28 19.98
CA ASP A 1031 9.83 -2.83 21.36
C ASP A 1031 10.27 -1.36 21.52
N VAL A 1032 9.28 -0.49 21.70
CA VAL A 1032 9.41 0.95 22.03
C VAL A 1032 10.05 1.13 23.43
N PRO A 1033 10.90 2.14 23.69
CA PRO A 1033 11.54 2.31 24.99
C PRO A 1033 10.55 2.53 26.15
N ASP A 1034 9.69 3.53 26.03
CA ASP A 1034 8.67 3.90 27.02
C ASP A 1034 7.31 4.09 26.30
N LEU A 1035 6.26 3.53 26.89
CA LEU A 1035 4.87 3.79 26.51
C LEU A 1035 4.08 4.11 27.78
N THR A 1036 4.11 5.39 28.17
CA THR A 1036 3.35 5.93 29.30
C THR A 1036 2.29 6.93 28.82
N ALA A 1037 1.05 6.79 29.28
CA ALA A 1037 -0.05 7.64 28.83
C ALA A 1037 0.02 9.04 29.42
N ASP A 1038 -0.41 10.06 28.67
CA ASP A 1038 -1.03 11.23 29.30
C ASP A 1038 -2.53 10.92 29.49
N PRO A 1039 -3.05 10.86 30.73
CA PRO A 1039 -4.46 10.60 31.00
C PRO A 1039 -5.31 11.89 31.06
N THR A 1040 -4.70 13.08 30.96
CA THR A 1040 -5.34 14.35 31.35
C THR A 1040 -6.68 14.60 30.63
N LEU A 1041 -6.75 14.37 29.32
CA LEU A 1041 -7.98 14.56 28.54
C LEU A 1041 -9.11 13.62 29.00
N ALA A 1042 -8.78 12.39 29.39
CA ALA A 1042 -9.74 11.43 29.95
C ALA A 1042 -10.15 11.78 31.39
N GLU A 1043 -9.25 12.36 32.19
CA GLU A 1043 -9.60 12.89 33.52
C GLU A 1043 -10.56 14.09 33.43
N GLU A 1044 -10.36 14.98 32.44
CA GLU A 1044 -11.12 16.23 32.28
C GLU A 1044 -12.47 16.03 31.59
N GLU A 1045 -12.53 15.31 30.46
CA GLU A 1045 -13.77 15.21 29.65
C GLU A 1045 -14.63 13.96 29.98
N LEU A 1046 -14.05 12.90 30.54
CA LEU A 1046 -14.79 11.68 30.96
C LEU A 1046 -14.83 11.48 32.49
N GLY A 1047 -14.05 12.24 33.27
CA GLY A 1047 -13.89 11.97 34.71
C GLY A 1047 -13.16 10.66 35.02
N PHE A 1048 -12.51 10.05 34.03
CA PHE A 1048 -11.83 8.76 34.18
C PHE A 1048 -10.56 8.91 35.03
N ARG A 1049 -10.44 8.10 36.09
CA ARG A 1049 -9.23 8.06 36.93
C ARG A 1049 -8.87 6.62 37.29
N ALA A 1050 -7.65 6.21 36.96
CA ALA A 1050 -7.08 4.93 37.38
C ALA A 1050 -6.73 4.96 38.89
N LYS A 1051 -7.36 4.10 39.68
CA LYS A 1051 -7.28 4.11 41.16
C LYS A 1051 -6.45 2.94 41.71
N LYS A 1052 -6.37 1.82 40.99
CA LYS A 1052 -5.69 0.60 41.43
C LYS A 1052 -4.21 0.66 41.06
N ASP A 1053 -3.36 0.23 41.99
CA ASP A 1053 -1.90 0.26 41.85
C ASP A 1053 -1.33 -1.06 41.31
N LEU A 1054 -0.03 -1.08 41.01
CA LEU A 1054 0.64 -2.29 40.51
C LEU A 1054 0.57 -3.46 41.51
N THR A 1055 0.59 -3.19 42.83
CA THR A 1055 0.44 -4.23 43.86
C THR A 1055 -0.93 -4.90 43.76
N THR A 1056 -2.00 -4.10 43.59
CA THR A 1056 -3.36 -4.59 43.36
C THR A 1056 -3.45 -5.42 42.07
N MET A 1057 -2.84 -4.96 40.97
CA MET A 1057 -2.81 -5.70 39.70
C MET A 1057 -2.12 -7.07 39.85
N CYS A 1058 -0.94 -7.12 40.47
CA CYS A 1058 -0.21 -8.37 40.68
C CYS A 1058 -0.96 -9.32 41.63
N ARG A 1059 -1.55 -8.79 42.72
CA ARG A 1059 -2.37 -9.56 43.68
C ARG A 1059 -3.59 -10.19 43.02
N ASP A 1060 -4.38 -9.40 42.29
CA ASP A 1060 -5.66 -9.88 41.76
C ASP A 1060 -5.44 -10.84 40.58
N LEU A 1061 -4.40 -10.62 39.75
CA LEU A 1061 -3.93 -11.59 38.76
C LEU A 1061 -3.50 -12.92 39.41
N TRP A 1062 -2.78 -12.89 40.53
CA TRP A 1062 -2.34 -14.10 41.22
C TRP A 1062 -3.50 -14.86 41.89
N ASN A 1063 -4.46 -14.14 42.48
CA ASN A 1063 -5.70 -14.69 43.02
C ASN A 1063 -6.57 -15.34 41.91
N TRP A 1064 -6.61 -14.76 40.71
CA TRP A 1064 -7.17 -15.43 39.53
C TRP A 1064 -6.40 -16.71 39.18
N GLN A 1065 -5.08 -16.63 39.02
CA GLN A 1065 -4.27 -17.76 38.55
C GLN A 1065 -4.23 -18.95 39.54
N THR A 1066 -4.21 -18.68 40.85
CA THR A 1066 -4.19 -19.72 41.89
C THR A 1066 -5.52 -20.44 42.02
N LYS A 1067 -6.65 -19.74 41.89
CA LYS A 1067 -7.99 -20.36 41.82
C LYS A 1067 -8.25 -21.09 40.50
N ASN A 1068 -7.47 -20.82 39.46
CA ASN A 1068 -7.65 -21.37 38.12
C ASN A 1068 -6.32 -21.86 37.52
N PRO A 1069 -5.65 -22.88 38.08
CA PRO A 1069 -4.33 -23.33 37.60
C PRO A 1069 -4.34 -23.79 36.14
N GLY A 1070 -5.46 -24.36 35.68
CA GLY A 1070 -5.70 -24.76 34.29
C GLY A 1070 -6.33 -23.68 33.41
N GLY A 1071 -6.56 -22.47 33.93
CA GLY A 1071 -7.39 -21.45 33.28
C GLY A 1071 -8.89 -21.77 33.37
N TYR A 1072 -9.69 -21.34 32.39
CA TYR A 1072 -11.08 -21.79 32.25
C TYR A 1072 -11.18 -23.22 31.69
N GLY A 1073 -10.13 -23.70 31.01
CA GLY A 1073 -10.11 -24.92 30.21
C GLY A 1073 -10.00 -26.25 30.96
N MET A 1074 -10.04 -26.24 32.30
CA MET A 1074 -10.24 -27.46 33.11
C MET A 1074 -11.63 -27.40 33.76
N ASP A 1075 -12.56 -28.18 33.21
CA ASP A 1075 -13.50 -29.10 33.87
C ASP A 1075 -13.81 -30.22 32.84
#